data_AF-A0A0D2HNJ2-F1
#
_entry.id   AF-A0A0D2HNJ2-F1
#
_cell.length_a   1.000
_cell.length_b   1.000
_cell.length_c   1.000
_cell.angle_alpha   90.00
_cell.angle_beta   90.00
_cell.angle_gamma   90.00
#
_symmetry.space_group_name_H-M   'P 1'
#
loop_
_entity.id
_entity.type
_entity.pdbx_description
1 polymer ?
#
loop_
_entity_poly.entity_id
_entity_poly.type
_entity_poly.pdbx_seq_one_letter_code
_entity_poly.pdbx_strand_id
1 'polypeptide(L)'
;MKDTSLSKVIVVGAGPAGLLLALMLAKHGISVEVVEAKDAVDSRPRGAAYGPAAVSVLRRAGVLDRIRQQGLCVDSFTWRRVDGTVINRLTGMNRNPDKGGFICLPVYDLACLLYDELSQFPNARVHWNHRVTAVLQDERRAWVECENGKNFAGDFVVGCDGGTSTVRKSLFGSSFPGHTWDAIMVATNIRGYDFSKYGWEDTSWIVDREHWAVVALIDQQGTWRVSYGEKGSLSHDELYERMPAKLQRILPGHPTSDQYTIERFSPYKLHQRCTEKMRVGRILLAGDAAHLNNPMGGLGLTTGISDVGGLADCLEGIHDGKAGYEILDQYDQIRREIYRTVTDPVSTANLARVRSDPAALAGGQDPFFAMLDKSREDASVLDDIEKKDMGLLVDFTQFYHTNKVNGHTNGLVTSHASLTHWDRLVRYVSAKTGQTRYGEPLADLIADIDQLVAEGTLKVRPLEGSNWLAAGPSADEKEDLVKELLGPLTPRDVPIIRCTGLNYRTHIIESNWDIPTNPTLFIKPGQAVGDTRAPIPVPKLSQSKCDYEGELTIVIGKDAKNVSEEQALDYVAGYVVGNDVSCRDWQLDKDKAGMMPQWCFGKSFDKYAPVGPAIVSPKVLGDASGLRLRTYVNGELRQDADTSDLCFGVRKLVSFYSTGQTLEAGSLIMTGTPGGVAAAMKVPRYLQDGDEVVVEIEGIGKLRNVIKFDE
;
A
#
# COMPACT_ATOMS: atom_id res chain seq x y z
N MET A 1 -3.06 22.09 -19.41
CA MET A 1 -2.25 21.22 -18.52
C MET A 1 -0.87 21.10 -19.14
N LYS A 2 0.21 21.21 -18.35
CA LYS A 2 1.54 20.80 -18.85
C LYS A 2 1.43 19.32 -19.17
N ASP A 3 1.94 18.89 -20.31
CA ASP A 3 2.09 17.48 -20.63
C ASP A 3 2.81 16.79 -19.46
N THR A 4 2.09 16.00 -18.67
CA THR A 4 2.65 15.27 -17.52
C THR A 4 3.27 13.95 -17.96
N SER A 5 3.11 13.58 -19.23
CA SER A 5 3.71 12.40 -19.82
C SER A 5 5.23 12.45 -19.63
N LEU A 6 5.75 11.43 -18.95
CA LEU A 6 7.18 11.26 -18.81
C LEU A 6 7.79 10.98 -20.18
N SER A 7 8.71 11.84 -20.59
CA SER A 7 9.45 11.68 -21.84
C SER A 7 10.45 10.54 -21.76
N LYS A 8 11.21 10.46 -20.67
CA LYS A 8 12.26 9.46 -20.47
C LYS A 8 12.67 9.29 -19.01
N VAL A 9 12.92 8.06 -18.58
CA VAL A 9 13.51 7.74 -17.27
C VAL A 9 14.92 7.17 -17.46
N ILE A 10 15.87 7.62 -16.64
CA ILE A 10 17.23 7.08 -16.60
C ILE A 10 17.33 6.11 -15.42
N VAL A 11 17.75 4.87 -15.67
CA VAL A 11 17.98 3.87 -14.62
C VAL A 11 19.47 3.59 -14.52
N VAL A 12 20.05 3.70 -13.33
CA VAL A 12 21.48 3.45 -13.11
C VAL A 12 21.66 2.06 -12.51
N GLY A 13 22.39 1.19 -13.22
CA GLY A 13 22.64 -0.20 -12.82
C GLY A 13 21.76 -1.20 -13.57
N ALA A 14 22.39 -2.10 -14.32
CA ALA A 14 21.75 -3.21 -15.04
C ALA A 14 21.73 -4.51 -14.21
N GLY A 15 21.44 -4.37 -12.91
CA GLY A 15 21.10 -5.50 -12.05
C GLY A 15 19.62 -5.90 -12.18
N PRO A 16 19.15 -6.92 -11.43
CA PRO A 16 17.77 -7.38 -11.52
C PRO A 16 16.76 -6.27 -11.22
N ALA A 17 17.03 -5.40 -10.23
CA ALA A 17 16.14 -4.30 -9.89
C ALA A 17 16.03 -3.27 -11.02
N GLY A 18 17.16 -2.84 -11.58
CA GLY A 18 17.18 -1.85 -12.66
C GLY A 18 16.60 -2.37 -13.97
N LEU A 19 16.93 -3.60 -14.35
CA LEU A 19 16.40 -4.24 -15.56
C LEU A 19 14.89 -4.51 -15.44
N LEU A 20 14.42 -4.96 -14.27
CA LEU A 20 12.99 -5.17 -14.03
C LEU A 20 12.21 -3.85 -14.10
N LEU A 21 12.72 -2.79 -13.46
CA LEU A 21 12.08 -1.47 -13.53
C LEU A 21 12.02 -0.98 -14.98
N ALA A 22 13.13 -1.04 -15.70
CA ALA A 22 13.18 -0.64 -17.09
C ALA A 22 12.20 -1.42 -17.97
N LEU A 23 12.06 -2.74 -17.74
CA LEU A 23 11.12 -3.59 -18.46
C LEU A 23 9.67 -3.19 -18.20
N MET A 24 9.29 -2.96 -16.94
CA MET A 24 7.93 -2.56 -16.58
C MET A 24 7.57 -1.21 -17.21
N LEU A 25 8.45 -0.20 -17.06
CA LEU A 25 8.25 1.12 -17.65
C LEU A 25 8.21 1.09 -19.18
N ALA A 26 9.11 0.34 -19.82
CA ALA A 26 9.13 0.21 -21.28
C ALA A 26 7.87 -0.45 -21.83
N LYS A 27 7.36 -1.48 -21.14
CA LYS A 27 6.11 -2.17 -21.47
C LYS A 27 4.89 -1.26 -21.33
N HIS A 28 4.96 -0.28 -20.42
CA HIS A 28 3.93 0.77 -20.27
C HIS A 28 4.09 1.93 -21.25
N GLY A 29 5.09 1.91 -22.14
CA GLY A 29 5.31 2.92 -23.17
C GLY A 29 6.21 4.10 -22.76
N ILE A 30 6.79 4.07 -21.55
CA ILE A 30 7.74 5.08 -21.10
C ILE A 30 9.11 4.81 -21.73
N SER A 31 9.80 5.83 -22.24
CA SER A 31 11.17 5.62 -22.76
C SER A 31 12.15 5.45 -21.60
N VAL A 32 13.06 4.48 -21.69
CA VAL A 32 14.03 4.18 -20.63
C VAL A 32 15.44 3.98 -21.16
N GLU A 33 16.41 4.61 -20.51
CA GLU A 33 17.84 4.34 -20.72
C GLU A 33 18.46 3.79 -19.45
N VAL A 34 18.95 2.56 -19.50
CA VAL A 34 19.70 1.92 -18.42
C VAL A 34 21.19 2.18 -18.61
N VAL A 35 21.86 2.70 -17.59
CA VAL A 35 23.29 3.06 -17.62
C VAL A 35 24.06 2.13 -16.70
N GLU A 36 24.98 1.33 -17.26
CA GLU A 36 25.73 0.31 -16.51
C GLU A 36 27.25 0.53 -16.66
N ALA A 37 27.95 0.42 -15.53
CA ALA A 37 29.39 0.60 -15.44
C ALA A 37 30.18 -0.54 -16.13
N LYS A 38 29.61 -1.74 -16.16
CA LYS A 38 30.19 -2.94 -16.76
C LYS A 38 29.93 -3.04 -18.25
N ASP A 39 30.67 -3.94 -18.89
CA ASP A 39 30.55 -4.31 -20.30
C ASP A 39 29.44 -5.33 -20.59
N ALA A 40 28.95 -6.04 -19.56
CA ALA A 40 27.86 -7.00 -19.62
C ALA A 40 27.17 -7.15 -18.26
N VAL A 41 26.09 -7.96 -18.22
CA VAL A 41 25.39 -8.33 -16.99
C VAL A 41 26.37 -8.87 -15.94
N ASP A 42 26.33 -8.32 -14.73
CA ASP A 42 27.26 -8.71 -13.66
C ASP A 42 26.98 -10.15 -13.19
N SER A 43 27.97 -11.03 -13.29
CA SER A 43 27.92 -12.40 -12.75
C SER A 43 28.24 -12.47 -11.25
N ARG A 44 28.70 -11.36 -10.63
CA ARG A 44 29.11 -11.30 -9.21
C ARG A 44 27.97 -11.31 -8.16
N PRO A 45 26.73 -10.87 -8.43
CA PRO A 45 25.61 -11.00 -7.49
C PRO A 45 25.40 -12.44 -7.02
N ARG A 46 24.91 -12.59 -5.79
CA ARG A 46 24.94 -13.86 -5.05
C ARG A 46 23.55 -14.40 -4.71
N GLY A 47 22.51 -13.57 -4.78
CA GLY A 47 21.14 -14.01 -4.53
C GLY A 47 20.70 -15.07 -5.54
N ALA A 48 19.71 -15.86 -5.15
CA ALA A 48 19.13 -16.90 -6.02
C ALA A 48 17.64 -17.11 -5.72
N ALA A 49 17.24 -17.08 -4.45
CA ALA A 49 15.85 -17.26 -4.05
C ALA A 49 15.14 -15.93 -3.79
N TYR A 50 13.86 -15.88 -4.14
CA TYR A 50 12.96 -14.76 -3.89
C TYR A 50 11.53 -15.25 -3.60
N GLY A 51 10.86 -14.53 -2.69
CA GLY A 51 9.57 -14.92 -2.11
C GLY A 51 8.33 -14.48 -2.90
N PRO A 52 7.13 -14.86 -2.42
CA PRO A 52 5.84 -14.54 -3.03
C PRO A 52 5.65 -13.08 -3.48
N ALA A 53 6.07 -12.10 -2.67
CA ALA A 53 5.98 -10.69 -2.99
C ALA A 53 6.73 -10.35 -4.30
N ALA A 54 7.98 -10.80 -4.41
CA ALA A 54 8.77 -10.62 -5.62
C ALA A 54 8.20 -11.39 -6.81
N VAL A 55 7.71 -12.61 -6.58
CA VAL A 55 7.05 -13.42 -7.62
C VAL A 55 5.82 -12.71 -8.19
N SER A 56 5.06 -11.99 -7.36
CA SER A 56 3.92 -11.17 -7.82
C SER A 56 4.37 -10.07 -8.79
N VAL A 57 5.45 -9.35 -8.48
CA VAL A 57 6.00 -8.30 -9.38
C VAL A 57 6.54 -8.92 -10.68
N LEU A 58 7.25 -10.04 -10.59
CA LEU A 58 7.76 -10.77 -11.77
C LEU A 58 6.63 -11.30 -12.66
N ARG A 59 5.50 -11.69 -12.07
CA ARG A 59 4.27 -12.03 -12.80
C ARG A 59 3.71 -10.81 -13.53
N ARG A 60 3.60 -9.66 -12.86
CA ARG A 60 3.14 -8.39 -13.46
C ARG A 60 4.02 -7.97 -14.64
N ALA A 61 5.34 -8.14 -14.52
CA ALA A 61 6.27 -7.87 -15.61
C ALA A 61 6.10 -8.84 -16.81
N GLY A 62 5.50 -10.02 -16.60
CA GLY A 62 5.23 -11.01 -17.64
C GLY A 62 6.38 -11.99 -17.88
N VAL A 63 7.29 -12.14 -16.92
CA VAL A 63 8.51 -12.97 -17.06
C VAL A 63 8.48 -14.26 -16.23
N LEU A 64 7.44 -14.45 -15.42
CA LEU A 64 7.35 -15.55 -14.46
C LEU A 64 7.43 -16.94 -15.11
N ASP A 65 6.79 -17.14 -16.27
CA ASP A 65 6.77 -18.45 -16.93
C ASP A 65 8.17 -18.86 -17.41
N ARG A 66 8.92 -17.93 -18.01
CA ARG A 66 10.32 -18.17 -18.40
C ARG A 66 11.21 -18.43 -17.18
N ILE A 67 10.99 -17.69 -16.09
CA ILE A 67 11.69 -17.92 -14.83
C ILE A 67 11.43 -19.33 -14.29
N ARG A 68 10.18 -19.80 -14.32
CA ARG A 68 9.83 -21.17 -13.88
C ARG A 68 10.40 -22.26 -14.76
N GLN A 69 10.56 -21.99 -16.07
CA GLN A 69 11.19 -22.94 -16.99
C GLN A 69 12.69 -23.11 -16.72
N GLN A 70 13.39 -22.04 -16.34
CA GLN A 70 14.84 -22.05 -16.12
C GLN A 70 15.25 -22.32 -14.67
N GLY A 71 14.42 -21.87 -13.73
CA GLY A 71 14.68 -21.96 -12.29
C GLY A 71 14.10 -23.19 -11.62
N LEU A 72 14.00 -23.10 -10.29
CA LEU A 72 13.44 -24.12 -9.42
C LEU A 72 12.27 -23.53 -8.63
N CYS A 73 11.23 -24.34 -8.40
CA CYS A 73 10.18 -24.01 -7.45
C CYS A 73 10.57 -24.63 -6.10
N VAL A 74 10.90 -23.80 -5.12
CA VAL A 74 11.39 -24.22 -3.80
C VAL A 74 10.20 -24.58 -2.93
N ASP A 75 9.96 -25.86 -2.66
CA ASP A 75 8.80 -26.28 -1.86
C ASP A 75 9.10 -26.29 -0.36
N SER A 76 10.36 -26.51 0.01
CA SER A 76 10.73 -26.77 1.40
C SER A 76 11.93 -25.97 1.91
N PHE A 77 11.85 -25.62 3.20
CA PHE A 77 12.94 -25.07 3.99
C PHE A 77 13.13 -25.95 5.23
N THR A 78 14.34 -26.50 5.41
CA THR A 78 14.64 -27.37 6.55
C THR A 78 15.70 -26.74 7.44
N TRP A 79 15.43 -26.57 8.74
CA TRP A 79 16.43 -26.17 9.73
C TRP A 79 17.04 -27.43 10.34
N ARG A 80 18.37 -27.50 10.34
CA ARG A 80 19.15 -28.67 10.76
C ARG A 80 20.24 -28.29 11.74
N ARG A 81 20.63 -29.25 12.57
CA ARG A 81 21.91 -29.23 13.29
C ARG A 81 23.06 -29.53 12.31
N VAL A 82 24.29 -29.28 12.74
CA VAL A 82 25.50 -29.57 11.94
C VAL A 82 25.62 -31.05 11.57
N ASP A 83 25.15 -31.96 12.43
CA ASP A 83 25.13 -33.41 12.16
C ASP A 83 24.02 -33.85 11.18
N GLY A 84 23.21 -32.91 10.66
CA GLY A 84 22.12 -33.16 9.72
C GLY A 84 20.76 -33.42 10.38
N THR A 85 20.70 -33.56 11.71
CA THR A 85 19.45 -33.77 12.45
C THR A 85 18.49 -32.63 12.20
N VAL A 86 17.27 -32.95 11.77
CA VAL A 86 16.22 -31.95 11.51
C VAL A 86 15.74 -31.36 12.84
N ILE A 87 15.79 -30.04 12.95
CA ILE A 87 15.20 -29.28 14.06
C ILE A 87 13.74 -29.01 13.72
N ASN A 88 13.50 -28.40 12.56
CA ASN A 88 12.16 -28.13 12.04
C ASN A 88 12.18 -28.06 10.51
N ARG A 89 11.01 -28.10 9.90
CA ARG A 89 10.82 -28.08 8.44
C ARG A 89 9.52 -27.36 8.12
N LEU A 90 9.57 -26.51 7.10
CA LEU A 90 8.44 -25.87 6.43
C LEU A 90 8.34 -26.45 5.01
N THR A 91 7.16 -26.88 4.60
CA THR A 91 6.85 -27.48 3.28
C THR A 91 5.58 -26.87 2.70
N GLY A 92 5.29 -27.12 1.42
CA GLY A 92 4.08 -26.59 0.78
C GLY A 92 4.19 -25.10 0.44
N MET A 93 5.42 -24.62 0.21
CA MET A 93 5.71 -23.24 -0.18
C MET A 93 5.33 -22.94 -1.63
N ASN A 94 5.07 -23.96 -2.44
CA ASN A 94 4.55 -23.83 -3.81
C ASN A 94 3.18 -24.52 -3.99
N ARG A 95 2.38 -24.66 -2.92
CA ARG A 95 1.05 -25.33 -2.96
C ARG A 95 0.03 -24.65 -3.87
N ASN A 96 0.16 -23.35 -4.12
CA ASN A 96 -0.73 -22.55 -4.96
C ASN A 96 0.08 -21.85 -6.07
N PRO A 97 0.58 -22.56 -7.09
CA PRO A 97 1.47 -21.99 -8.09
C PRO A 97 0.85 -20.79 -8.83
N ASP A 98 -0.48 -20.70 -8.92
CA ASP A 98 -1.17 -19.54 -9.51
C ASP A 98 -1.08 -18.30 -8.62
N LYS A 99 -1.16 -18.46 -7.29
CA LYS A 99 -1.13 -17.34 -6.33
C LYS A 99 0.29 -16.85 -6.06
N GLY A 100 1.27 -17.76 -6.09
CA GLY A 100 2.66 -17.41 -5.83
C GLY A 100 3.41 -18.61 -5.25
N GLY A 101 4.63 -18.34 -4.79
CA GLY A 101 5.49 -19.34 -4.18
C GLY A 101 6.93 -18.86 -4.14
N PHE A 102 7.83 -19.70 -3.65
CA PHE A 102 9.25 -19.41 -3.66
C PHE A 102 9.90 -19.94 -4.93
N ILE A 103 10.66 -19.08 -5.59
CA ILE A 103 11.39 -19.43 -6.81
C ILE A 103 12.87 -19.21 -6.56
N CYS A 104 13.68 -20.14 -7.07
CA CYS A 104 15.12 -20.02 -7.12
C CYS A 104 15.59 -19.91 -8.57
N LEU A 105 16.21 -18.79 -8.92
CA LEU A 105 16.98 -18.58 -10.14
C LEU A 105 18.13 -17.64 -9.78
N PRO A 106 19.40 -18.02 -10.02
CA PRO A 106 20.53 -17.17 -9.67
C PRO A 106 20.36 -15.76 -10.26
N VAL A 107 20.73 -14.73 -9.50
CA VAL A 107 20.52 -13.32 -9.90
C VAL A 107 21.14 -13.00 -11.26
N TYR A 108 22.25 -13.64 -11.61
CA TYR A 108 22.85 -13.51 -12.93
C TYR A 108 21.88 -13.95 -14.04
N ASP A 109 21.33 -15.16 -13.92
CA ASP A 109 20.40 -15.72 -14.90
C ASP A 109 19.10 -14.91 -14.96
N LEU A 110 18.59 -14.45 -13.81
CA LEU A 110 17.46 -13.53 -13.74
C LEU A 110 17.75 -12.22 -14.49
N ALA A 111 18.92 -11.63 -14.28
CA ALA A 111 19.30 -10.39 -14.96
C ALA A 111 19.49 -10.59 -16.47
N CYS A 112 20.10 -11.70 -16.91
CA CYS A 112 20.17 -12.05 -18.32
C CYS A 112 18.78 -12.19 -18.95
N LEU A 113 17.86 -12.91 -18.29
CA LEU A 113 16.48 -13.06 -18.75
C LEU A 113 15.76 -11.72 -18.87
N LEU A 114 15.86 -10.86 -17.85
CA LEU A 114 15.24 -9.54 -17.86
C LEU A 114 15.84 -8.64 -18.96
N TYR A 115 17.15 -8.75 -19.21
CA TYR A 115 17.80 -8.02 -20.30
C TYR A 115 17.33 -8.49 -21.69
N ASP A 116 17.19 -9.80 -21.88
CA ASP A 116 16.65 -10.37 -23.13
C ASP A 116 15.22 -9.89 -23.39
N GLU A 117 14.39 -9.81 -22.34
CA GLU A 117 13.03 -9.26 -22.44
C GLU A 117 13.03 -7.76 -22.74
N LEU A 118 13.84 -6.98 -22.01
CA LEU A 118 13.95 -5.54 -22.22
C LEU A 118 14.42 -5.19 -23.64
N SER A 119 15.33 -5.98 -24.20
CA SER A 119 15.92 -5.75 -25.53
C SER A 119 14.91 -5.85 -26.68
N GLN A 120 13.71 -6.38 -26.43
CA GLN A 120 12.63 -6.44 -27.41
C GLN A 120 11.86 -5.12 -27.54
N PHE A 121 12.03 -4.19 -26.59
CA PHE A 121 11.31 -2.92 -26.55
C PHE A 121 12.14 -1.80 -27.21
N PRO A 122 11.67 -1.19 -28.32
CA PRO A 122 12.45 -0.16 -29.04
C PRO A 122 12.59 1.15 -28.26
N ASN A 123 11.73 1.38 -27.27
CA ASN A 123 11.77 2.52 -26.34
C ASN A 123 12.67 2.26 -25.12
N ALA A 124 13.38 1.14 -25.06
CA ALA A 124 14.35 0.84 -24.02
C ALA A 124 15.76 0.66 -24.61
N ARG A 125 16.78 1.14 -23.88
CA ARG A 125 18.18 0.93 -24.26
C ARG A 125 19.08 0.75 -23.06
N VAL A 126 19.99 -0.23 -23.12
CA VAL A 126 21.04 -0.41 -22.11
C VAL A 126 22.38 0.10 -22.65
N HIS A 127 23.06 0.91 -21.85
CA HIS A 127 24.34 1.55 -22.15
C HIS A 127 25.43 0.96 -21.26
N TRP A 128 26.15 -0.03 -21.80
CA TRP A 128 27.30 -0.68 -21.15
C TRP A 128 28.56 0.21 -21.19
N ASN A 129 29.49 0.00 -20.26
CA ASN A 129 30.75 0.76 -20.11
C ASN A 129 30.55 2.27 -19.80
N HIS A 130 29.49 2.59 -19.06
CA HIS A 130 29.18 3.95 -18.61
C HIS A 130 29.14 3.99 -17.09
N ARG A 131 30.31 4.09 -16.47
CA ARG A 131 30.39 4.26 -15.01
C ARG A 131 29.90 5.64 -14.62
N VAL A 132 28.75 5.70 -13.96
CA VAL A 132 28.25 6.95 -13.37
C VAL A 132 29.18 7.40 -12.25
N THR A 133 29.57 8.68 -12.28
CA THR A 133 30.42 9.35 -11.29
C THR A 133 29.66 10.39 -10.48
N ALA A 134 28.60 10.98 -11.05
CA ALA A 134 27.74 11.93 -10.38
C ALA A 134 26.30 11.84 -10.90
N VAL A 135 25.36 12.25 -10.05
CA VAL A 135 23.97 12.52 -10.43
C VAL A 135 23.61 13.94 -10.03
N LEU A 136 22.88 14.62 -10.90
CA LEU A 136 22.50 16.03 -10.78
C LEU A 136 21.03 16.18 -11.19
N GLN A 137 20.40 17.27 -10.75
CA GLN A 137 19.00 17.55 -11.06
C GLN A 137 18.69 19.04 -11.02
N ASP A 138 17.65 19.43 -11.73
CA ASP A 138 16.99 20.73 -11.66
C ASP A 138 15.46 20.55 -11.55
N GLU A 139 14.69 21.63 -11.62
CA GLU A 139 13.23 21.57 -11.52
C GLU A 139 12.55 20.76 -12.64
N ARG A 140 13.22 20.55 -13.78
CA ARG A 140 12.66 19.94 -14.99
C ARG A 140 13.16 18.53 -15.25
N ARG A 141 14.42 18.22 -14.92
CA ARG A 141 15.06 16.95 -15.27
C ARG A 141 16.12 16.54 -14.26
N ALA A 142 16.51 15.28 -14.32
CA ALA A 142 17.69 14.73 -13.67
C ALA A 142 18.63 14.12 -14.71
N TRP A 143 19.92 14.10 -14.42
CA TRP A 143 20.92 13.48 -15.30
C TRP A 143 22.06 12.84 -14.52
N VAL A 144 22.70 11.90 -15.17
CA VAL A 144 23.94 11.27 -14.71
C VAL A 144 25.11 11.68 -15.58
N GLU A 145 26.27 11.83 -14.95
CA GLU A 145 27.54 12.04 -15.61
C GLU A 145 28.35 10.75 -15.53
N CYS A 146 28.97 10.35 -16.64
CA CYS A 146 29.77 9.14 -16.71
C CYS A 146 31.27 9.47 -16.82
N GLU A 147 32.11 8.56 -16.34
CA GLU A 147 33.57 8.66 -16.38
C GLU A 147 34.12 8.87 -17.81
N ASN A 148 33.42 8.36 -18.83
CA ASN A 148 33.78 8.52 -20.24
C ASN A 148 33.31 9.85 -20.87
N GLY A 149 32.78 10.78 -20.06
CA GLY A 149 32.32 12.11 -20.48
C GLY A 149 30.93 12.15 -21.11
N LYS A 150 30.23 11.01 -21.22
CA LYS A 150 28.83 10.99 -21.68
C LYS A 150 27.86 11.24 -20.53
N ASN A 151 26.81 11.99 -20.83
CA ASN A 151 25.73 12.29 -19.89
C ASN A 151 24.41 11.73 -20.40
N PHE A 152 23.58 11.24 -19.49
CA PHE A 152 22.23 10.75 -19.80
C PHE A 152 21.22 11.51 -18.94
N ALA A 153 20.22 12.12 -19.57
CA ALA A 153 19.24 12.98 -18.92
C ALA A 153 17.82 12.50 -19.20
N GLY A 154 16.94 12.58 -18.21
CA GLY A 154 15.52 12.25 -18.31
C GLY A 154 14.71 13.01 -17.25
N ASP A 155 13.41 12.77 -17.20
CA ASP A 155 12.51 13.37 -16.22
C ASP A 155 12.87 12.94 -14.79
N PHE A 156 13.36 11.71 -14.65
CA PHE A 156 13.83 11.11 -13.41
C PHE A 156 15.10 10.27 -13.61
N VAL A 157 15.93 10.20 -12.56
CA VAL A 157 17.02 9.24 -12.44
C VAL A 157 16.70 8.27 -11.31
N VAL A 158 16.77 6.97 -11.56
CA VAL A 158 16.56 5.93 -10.56
C VAL A 158 17.85 5.16 -10.32
N GLY A 159 18.38 5.22 -9.10
CA GLY A 159 19.53 4.44 -8.68
C GLY A 159 19.15 3.01 -8.30
N CYS A 160 19.61 2.05 -9.10
CA CYS A 160 19.51 0.61 -8.91
C CYS A 160 20.92 -0.05 -8.92
N ASP A 161 21.97 0.73 -8.64
CA ASP A 161 23.39 0.42 -8.80
C ASP A 161 24.04 -0.25 -7.56
N GLY A 162 23.20 -0.90 -6.75
CA GLY A 162 23.62 -1.85 -5.72
C GLY A 162 24.16 -1.23 -4.42
N GLY A 163 24.69 -2.07 -3.53
CA GLY A 163 25.12 -1.65 -2.18
C GLY A 163 26.21 -0.57 -2.15
N THR A 164 26.97 -0.43 -3.23
CA THR A 164 28.00 0.60 -3.40
C THR A 164 27.54 1.82 -4.19
N SER A 165 26.22 1.98 -4.39
CA SER A 165 25.55 2.99 -5.22
C SER A 165 26.26 4.34 -5.25
N THR A 166 26.64 4.78 -6.45
CA THR A 166 27.10 6.14 -6.71
C THR A 166 25.92 7.10 -6.57
N VAL A 167 24.72 6.75 -7.06
CA VAL A 167 23.54 7.62 -6.98
C VAL A 167 23.22 8.00 -5.53
N ARG A 168 23.13 7.02 -4.62
CA ARG A 168 22.92 7.28 -3.18
C ARG A 168 24.05 8.14 -2.60
N LYS A 169 25.30 7.85 -2.94
CA LYS A 169 26.46 8.60 -2.42
C LYS A 169 26.51 10.04 -2.92
N SER A 170 26.07 10.31 -4.14
CA SER A 170 25.95 11.69 -4.64
C SER A 170 24.88 12.48 -3.88
N LEU A 171 23.83 11.81 -3.39
CA LEU A 171 22.77 12.44 -2.59
C LEU A 171 23.18 12.67 -1.13
N PHE A 172 23.81 11.67 -0.50
CA PHE A 172 23.99 11.62 0.96
C PHE A 172 25.44 11.44 1.41
N GLY A 173 26.41 11.54 0.49
CA GLY A 173 27.83 11.32 0.78
C GLY A 173 28.10 9.89 1.28
N SER A 174 28.81 9.78 2.40
CA SER A 174 29.09 8.49 3.04
C SER A 174 27.94 7.96 3.90
N SER A 175 26.85 8.73 4.06
CA SER A 175 25.74 8.31 4.90
C SER A 175 25.00 7.12 4.31
N PHE A 176 24.82 6.10 5.16
CA PHE A 176 23.96 4.97 4.88
C PHE A 176 23.53 4.34 6.22
N PRO A 177 22.52 4.91 6.89
CA PRO A 177 22.14 4.59 8.27
C PRO A 177 21.94 3.10 8.50
N GLY A 178 22.33 2.64 9.69
CA GLY A 178 22.30 1.23 10.08
C GLY A 178 23.69 0.71 10.45
N HIS A 179 23.87 -0.61 10.46
CA HIS A 179 25.08 -1.26 10.95
C HIS A 179 25.61 -2.34 10.02
N THR A 180 26.87 -2.72 10.26
CA THR A 180 27.53 -3.87 9.64
C THR A 180 27.74 -4.89 10.74
N TRP A 181 27.37 -6.15 10.51
CA TRP A 181 27.61 -7.21 11.48
C TRP A 181 29.11 -7.55 11.54
N ASP A 182 29.60 -7.92 12.73
CA ASP A 182 30.92 -8.55 12.87
C ASP A 182 30.86 -10.03 12.45
N ALA A 183 30.58 -10.23 11.16
CA ALA A 183 30.48 -11.52 10.50
C ALA A 183 30.73 -11.36 9.00
N ILE A 184 31.42 -12.34 8.42
CA ILE A 184 31.54 -12.52 6.99
C ILE A 184 30.70 -13.72 6.59
N MET A 185 29.98 -13.59 5.48
CA MET A 185 29.36 -14.70 4.79
C MET A 185 30.25 -15.12 3.63
N VAL A 186 30.58 -16.40 3.55
CA VAL A 186 31.31 -16.98 2.42
C VAL A 186 30.33 -17.77 1.57
N ALA A 187 30.02 -17.27 0.39
CA ALA A 187 29.18 -17.97 -0.58
C ALA A 187 30.03 -18.85 -1.50
N THR A 188 29.80 -20.16 -1.48
CA THR A 188 30.45 -21.13 -2.37
C THR A 188 29.44 -21.85 -3.25
N ASN A 189 29.77 -22.08 -4.52
CA ASN A 189 29.00 -22.97 -5.40
C ASN A 189 29.72 -24.32 -5.46
N ILE A 190 28.99 -25.40 -5.20
CA ILE A 190 29.49 -26.77 -5.20
C ILE A 190 28.74 -27.57 -6.26
N ARG A 191 29.47 -28.36 -7.04
CA ARG A 191 28.92 -29.31 -8.02
C ARG A 191 29.55 -30.69 -7.84
N GLY A 192 28.84 -31.73 -8.31
CA GLY A 192 29.32 -33.12 -8.27
C GLY A 192 29.11 -33.81 -6.93
N TYR A 193 28.40 -33.17 -5.99
CA TYR A 193 28.06 -33.76 -4.70
C TYR A 193 26.57 -34.11 -4.63
N ASP A 194 26.26 -35.37 -4.37
CA ASP A 194 24.88 -35.85 -4.26
C ASP A 194 24.32 -35.66 -2.84
N PHE A 195 23.72 -34.49 -2.61
CA PHE A 195 23.02 -34.17 -1.37
C PHE A 195 21.75 -35.01 -1.15
N SER A 196 21.13 -35.51 -2.24
CA SER A 196 19.87 -36.26 -2.17
C SER A 196 20.04 -37.60 -1.45
N LYS A 197 21.23 -38.21 -1.54
CA LYS A 197 21.64 -39.40 -0.77
C LYS A 197 21.45 -39.24 0.75
N TYR A 198 21.46 -38.01 1.26
CA TYR A 198 21.31 -37.70 2.67
C TYR A 198 19.94 -37.11 3.03
N GLY A 199 18.97 -37.11 2.09
CA GLY A 199 17.65 -36.51 2.28
C GLY A 199 17.69 -34.99 2.39
N TRP A 200 18.65 -34.35 1.73
CA TRP A 200 18.74 -32.90 1.61
C TRP A 200 18.17 -32.49 0.26
N GLU A 201 17.13 -31.66 0.32
CA GLU A 201 16.34 -31.15 -0.80
C GLU A 201 16.20 -29.64 -0.64
N ASP A 202 15.93 -28.94 -1.75
CA ASP A 202 15.66 -27.50 -1.80
C ASP A 202 16.67 -26.65 -1.02
N THR A 203 16.32 -26.23 0.20
CA THR A 203 17.11 -25.37 1.06
C THR A 203 17.20 -25.93 2.48
N SER A 204 18.43 -26.07 2.98
CA SER A 204 18.75 -26.44 4.36
C SER A 204 19.49 -25.31 5.07
N TRP A 205 18.95 -24.87 6.20
CA TRP A 205 19.56 -23.91 7.11
C TRP A 205 20.28 -24.67 8.22
N ILE A 206 21.57 -24.45 8.38
CA ILE A 206 22.36 -25.06 9.45
C ILE A 206 22.36 -24.09 10.62
N VAL A 207 21.79 -24.53 11.74
CA VAL A 207 21.78 -23.82 13.01
C VAL A 207 22.99 -24.27 13.80
N ASP A 208 23.91 -23.34 14.08
CA ASP A 208 25.07 -23.57 14.93
C ASP A 208 25.73 -22.25 15.33
N ARG A 209 26.44 -22.22 16.46
CA ARG A 209 27.16 -21.00 16.88
C ARG A 209 28.35 -20.67 15.97
N GLU A 210 29.03 -21.69 15.45
CA GLU A 210 30.26 -21.54 14.67
C GLU A 210 30.06 -21.88 13.19
N HIS A 211 29.30 -22.92 12.88
CA HIS A 211 29.14 -23.51 11.55
C HIS A 211 27.79 -23.20 10.89
N TRP A 212 27.13 -22.12 11.31
CA TRP A 212 25.87 -21.70 10.70
C TRP A 212 26.02 -21.44 9.20
N ALA A 213 25.01 -21.88 8.44
CA ALA A 213 25.04 -21.85 6.99
C ALA A 213 23.64 -21.92 6.36
N VAL A 214 23.58 -21.65 5.07
CA VAL A 214 22.47 -22.02 4.19
C VAL A 214 23.02 -22.80 3.00
N VAL A 215 22.41 -23.95 2.74
CA VAL A 215 22.76 -24.89 1.69
C VAL A 215 21.54 -25.04 0.79
N ALA A 216 21.59 -24.49 -0.41
CA ALA A 216 20.44 -24.44 -1.32
C ALA A 216 20.80 -24.96 -2.72
N LEU A 217 19.94 -25.79 -3.30
CA LEU A 217 19.98 -26.11 -4.72
C LEU A 217 19.59 -24.85 -5.51
N ILE A 218 20.44 -24.42 -6.45
CA ILE A 218 20.23 -23.13 -7.14
C ILE A 218 19.93 -23.25 -8.63
N ASP A 219 20.19 -24.41 -9.24
CA ASP A 219 19.91 -24.63 -10.65
C ASP A 219 19.47 -26.09 -10.92
N GLN A 220 18.96 -26.33 -12.12
CA GLN A 220 18.52 -27.65 -12.57
C GLN A 220 19.70 -28.58 -12.89
N GLN A 221 20.92 -28.06 -12.99
CA GLN A 221 22.14 -28.83 -13.28
C GLN A 221 22.78 -29.44 -12.03
N GLY A 222 22.18 -29.25 -10.85
CA GLY A 222 22.66 -29.83 -9.60
C GLY A 222 23.75 -29.01 -8.90
N THR A 223 23.82 -27.71 -9.15
CA THR A 223 24.70 -26.80 -8.41
C THR A 223 24.07 -26.41 -7.08
N TRP A 224 24.84 -26.55 -6.00
CA TRP A 224 24.44 -26.16 -4.65
C TRP A 224 25.20 -24.92 -4.19
N ARG A 225 24.47 -23.90 -3.73
CA ARG A 225 25.03 -22.75 -3.02
C ARG A 225 25.17 -23.11 -1.54
N VAL A 226 26.40 -23.12 -1.05
CA VAL A 226 26.73 -23.27 0.36
C VAL A 226 27.25 -21.93 0.85
N SER A 227 26.41 -21.18 1.56
CA SER A 227 26.80 -19.90 2.17
C SER A 227 26.93 -20.05 3.67
N TYR A 228 28.13 -19.87 4.22
CA TYR A 228 28.40 -20.10 5.63
C TYR A 228 29.04 -18.89 6.31
N GLY A 229 28.86 -18.84 7.63
CA GLY A 229 29.40 -17.80 8.49
C GLY A 229 30.86 -17.98 8.88
N GLU A 230 31.59 -16.88 8.88
CA GLU A 230 32.94 -16.75 9.42
C GLU A 230 33.11 -15.44 10.21
N LYS A 231 34.17 -15.36 11.02
CA LYS A 231 34.48 -14.16 11.81
C LYS A 231 34.82 -12.97 10.91
N GLY A 232 34.37 -11.76 11.28
CA GLY A 232 34.57 -10.54 10.50
C GLY A 232 36.04 -10.09 10.36
N SER A 233 36.93 -10.62 11.21
CA SER A 233 38.35 -10.27 11.26
C SER A 233 39.23 -11.04 10.26
N LEU A 234 38.72 -12.08 9.61
CA LEU A 234 39.52 -12.95 8.73
C LEU A 234 39.75 -12.28 7.36
N SER A 235 40.98 -12.42 6.85
CA SER A 235 41.38 -12.02 5.50
C SER A 235 40.85 -12.98 4.44
N HIS A 236 40.91 -12.57 3.16
CA HIS A 236 40.45 -13.40 2.05
C HIS A 236 41.20 -14.74 1.98
N ASP A 237 42.52 -14.72 2.18
CA ASP A 237 43.37 -15.91 2.11
C ASP A 237 43.09 -16.86 3.28
N GLU A 238 42.95 -16.34 4.50
CA GLU A 238 42.55 -17.14 5.67
C GLU A 238 41.17 -17.80 5.48
N LEU A 239 40.21 -17.09 4.87
CA LEU A 239 38.90 -17.65 4.56
C LEU A 239 39.00 -18.79 3.53
N TYR A 240 39.87 -18.64 2.53
CA TYR A 240 40.09 -19.66 1.50
C TYR A 240 40.77 -20.91 2.07
N GLU A 241 41.79 -20.73 2.92
CA GLU A 241 42.49 -21.83 3.62
C GLU A 241 41.56 -22.60 4.56
N ARG A 242 40.62 -21.92 5.22
CA ARG A 242 39.66 -22.54 6.15
C ARG A 242 38.51 -23.25 5.45
N MET A 243 38.24 -22.93 4.18
CA MET A 243 37.07 -23.42 3.44
C MET A 243 36.94 -24.96 3.45
N PRO A 244 37.98 -25.77 3.15
CA PRO A 244 37.83 -27.23 3.10
C PRO A 244 37.35 -27.82 4.42
N ALA A 245 37.96 -27.41 5.54
CA ALA A 245 37.56 -27.88 6.87
C ALA A 245 36.15 -27.42 7.24
N LYS A 246 35.78 -26.19 6.85
CA LYS A 246 34.44 -25.66 7.08
C LYS A 246 33.37 -26.45 6.32
N LEU A 247 33.60 -26.73 5.04
CA LEU A 247 32.70 -27.52 4.20
C LEU A 247 32.61 -28.97 4.70
N GLN A 248 33.71 -29.59 5.08
CA GLN A 248 33.69 -30.94 5.66
C GLN A 248 32.82 -31.01 6.93
N ARG A 249 32.77 -29.94 7.73
CA ARG A 249 31.89 -29.87 8.91
C ARG A 249 30.42 -29.66 8.57
N ILE A 250 30.13 -28.79 7.61
CA ILE A 250 28.76 -28.37 7.25
C ILE A 250 28.03 -29.40 6.39
N LEU A 251 28.74 -30.00 5.44
CA LEU A 251 28.14 -30.87 4.44
C LEU A 251 27.83 -32.26 5.01
N PRO A 252 26.68 -32.86 4.64
CA PRO A 252 26.30 -34.16 5.16
C PRO A 252 27.31 -35.22 4.74
N GLY A 253 27.58 -36.21 5.59
CA GLY A 253 28.57 -37.26 5.30
C GLY A 253 30.04 -36.82 5.38
N HIS A 254 30.32 -35.55 5.70
CA HIS A 254 31.66 -34.99 5.91
C HIS A 254 32.64 -35.22 4.75
N PRO A 255 32.28 -34.83 3.51
CA PRO A 255 33.10 -35.05 2.34
C PRO A 255 34.44 -34.30 2.41
N THR A 256 35.46 -34.92 1.85
CA THR A 256 36.75 -34.30 1.53
C THR A 256 36.66 -33.53 0.21
N SER A 257 37.58 -32.59 -0.01
CA SER A 257 37.53 -31.64 -1.13
C SER A 257 37.64 -32.27 -2.53
N ASP A 258 38.08 -33.54 -2.62
CA ASP A 258 38.13 -34.32 -3.87
C ASP A 258 36.78 -34.91 -4.29
N GLN A 259 35.77 -34.89 -3.42
CA GLN A 259 34.44 -35.46 -3.70
C GLN A 259 33.47 -34.46 -4.36
N TYR A 260 33.91 -33.22 -4.58
CA TYR A 260 33.10 -32.17 -5.19
C TYR A 260 33.99 -31.13 -5.86
N THR A 261 33.39 -30.31 -6.72
CA THR A 261 34.08 -29.17 -7.36
C THR A 261 33.55 -27.86 -6.78
N ILE A 262 34.46 -26.96 -6.41
CA ILE A 262 34.13 -25.57 -6.07
C ILE A 262 34.13 -24.74 -7.35
N GLU A 263 32.96 -24.30 -7.79
CA GLU A 263 32.84 -23.42 -8.97
C GLU A 263 32.96 -21.93 -8.59
N ARG A 264 32.72 -21.60 -7.32
CA ARG A 264 32.73 -20.21 -6.84
C ARG A 264 33.14 -20.13 -5.39
N PHE A 265 33.89 -19.09 -5.05
CA PHE A 265 34.21 -18.67 -3.69
C PHE A 265 34.06 -17.16 -3.59
N SER A 266 33.15 -16.66 -2.74
CA SER A 266 32.84 -15.23 -2.70
C SER A 266 32.47 -14.75 -1.29
N PRO A 267 33.47 -14.27 -0.51
CA PRO A 267 33.24 -13.63 0.79
C PRO A 267 32.58 -12.25 0.69
N TYR A 268 31.76 -11.90 1.68
CA TYR A 268 31.19 -10.57 1.84
C TYR A 268 30.70 -10.27 3.26
N LYS A 269 30.60 -8.97 3.58
CA LYS A 269 30.11 -8.49 4.87
C LYS A 269 28.59 -8.45 4.89
N LEU A 270 28.01 -8.69 6.07
CA LEU A 270 26.58 -8.59 6.30
C LEU A 270 26.23 -7.19 6.83
N HIS A 271 25.12 -6.62 6.36
CA HIS A 271 24.69 -5.26 6.69
C HIS A 271 23.21 -5.26 7.07
N GLN A 272 22.77 -4.31 7.90
CA GLN A 272 21.39 -3.83 7.98
C GLN A 272 21.44 -2.32 7.80
N ARG A 273 21.10 -1.82 6.61
CA ARG A 273 21.17 -0.40 6.29
C ARG A 273 19.98 0.03 5.44
N CYS A 274 19.52 1.25 5.64
CA CYS A 274 18.51 1.89 4.79
C CYS A 274 18.85 3.36 4.66
N THR A 275 18.71 3.88 3.44
CA THR A 275 18.93 5.30 3.15
C THR A 275 17.93 6.18 3.92
N GLU A 276 18.33 7.42 4.19
CA GLU A 276 17.49 8.44 4.81
C GLU A 276 16.25 8.75 3.97
N LYS A 277 16.42 8.81 2.64
CA LYS A 277 15.35 9.02 1.66
C LYS A 277 15.60 8.21 0.40
N MET A 278 14.56 7.56 -0.11
CA MET A 278 14.52 6.95 -1.43
C MET A 278 14.06 7.91 -2.53
N ARG A 279 13.69 9.15 -2.17
CA ARG A 279 13.43 10.25 -3.11
C ARG A 279 14.12 11.53 -2.67
N VAL A 280 14.85 12.15 -3.59
CA VAL A 280 15.33 13.53 -3.49
C VAL A 280 15.02 14.24 -4.80
N GLY A 281 13.93 15.02 -4.83
CA GLY A 281 13.46 15.69 -6.04
C GLY A 281 13.11 14.68 -7.14
N ARG A 282 13.89 14.70 -8.22
CA ARG A 282 13.81 13.83 -9.41
C ARG A 282 14.78 12.64 -9.38
N ILE A 283 15.46 12.43 -8.26
CA ILE A 283 16.37 11.29 -8.05
C ILE A 283 15.72 10.32 -7.08
N LEU A 284 15.62 9.05 -7.50
CA LEU A 284 14.94 7.97 -6.80
C LEU A 284 15.93 6.81 -6.52
N LEU A 285 15.66 5.98 -5.52
CA LEU A 285 16.47 4.79 -5.20
C LEU A 285 15.56 3.56 -5.04
N ALA A 286 16.04 2.39 -5.48
CA ALA A 286 15.37 1.10 -5.29
C ALA A 286 16.37 -0.05 -5.06
N GLY A 287 15.94 -1.10 -4.37
CA GLY A 287 16.76 -2.29 -4.11
C GLY A 287 18.01 -2.01 -3.30
N ASP A 288 19.10 -2.72 -3.61
CA ASP A 288 20.37 -2.64 -2.86
C ASP A 288 20.99 -1.22 -2.81
N ALA A 289 20.60 -0.33 -3.74
CA ALA A 289 20.98 1.07 -3.70
C ALA A 289 20.28 1.83 -2.55
N ALA A 290 19.06 1.44 -2.21
CA ALA A 290 18.24 2.05 -1.18
C ALA A 290 18.43 1.41 0.21
N HIS A 291 18.61 0.09 0.28
CA HIS A 291 18.78 -0.63 1.54
C HIS A 291 19.64 -1.89 1.37
N LEU A 292 20.16 -2.42 2.47
CA LEU A 292 20.93 -3.67 2.51
C LEU A 292 20.52 -4.44 3.76
N ASN A 293 20.25 -5.72 3.63
CA ASN A 293 20.05 -6.62 4.74
C ASN A 293 20.86 -7.90 4.59
N ASN A 294 21.05 -8.61 5.69
CA ASN A 294 21.62 -9.93 5.71
C ASN A 294 20.68 -10.91 4.97
N PRO A 295 21.22 -11.97 4.34
CA PRO A 295 20.47 -12.81 3.43
C PRO A 295 19.52 -13.81 4.13
N MET A 296 19.46 -13.83 5.46
CA MET A 296 18.72 -14.84 6.21
C MET A 296 17.21 -14.65 6.04
N GLY A 297 16.56 -15.62 5.39
CA GLY A 297 15.15 -15.55 4.99
C GLY A 297 14.91 -15.01 3.57
N GLY A 298 15.94 -14.70 2.78
CA GLY A 298 15.75 -14.34 1.36
C GLY A 298 15.12 -12.96 1.11
N LEU A 299 15.19 -12.05 2.10
CA LEU A 299 14.47 -10.78 2.04
C LEU A 299 15.15 -9.70 1.20
N GLY A 300 16.45 -9.76 0.92
CA GLY A 300 17.14 -8.67 0.22
C GLY A 300 16.62 -8.41 -1.19
N LEU A 301 16.73 -9.41 -2.07
CA LEU A 301 16.19 -9.31 -3.42
C LEU A 301 14.66 -9.25 -3.42
N THR A 302 13.99 -9.93 -2.49
CA THR A 302 12.53 -9.91 -2.39
C THR A 302 11.99 -8.51 -2.12
N THR A 303 12.56 -7.82 -1.12
CA THR A 303 12.23 -6.42 -0.82
C THR A 303 12.65 -5.51 -1.96
N GLY A 304 13.83 -5.73 -2.57
CA GLY A 304 14.30 -4.92 -3.69
C GLY A 304 13.43 -5.00 -4.95
N ILE A 305 12.93 -6.19 -5.30
CA ILE A 305 11.95 -6.37 -6.38
C ILE A 305 10.61 -5.72 -6.00
N SER A 306 10.22 -5.78 -4.73
CA SER A 306 9.00 -5.14 -4.24
C SER A 306 9.07 -3.61 -4.31
N ASP A 307 10.26 -3.02 -4.07
CA ASP A 307 10.50 -1.58 -4.30
C ASP A 307 10.26 -1.22 -5.77
N VAL A 308 10.81 -2.02 -6.69
CA VAL A 308 10.67 -1.82 -8.13
C VAL A 308 9.21 -1.86 -8.56
N GLY A 309 8.43 -2.82 -8.07
CA GLY A 309 7.00 -2.90 -8.37
C GLY A 309 6.25 -1.64 -7.94
N GLY A 310 6.48 -1.15 -6.72
CA GLY A 310 5.84 0.07 -6.24
C GLY A 310 6.34 1.34 -6.94
N LEU A 311 7.61 1.40 -7.32
CA LEU A 311 8.15 2.54 -8.07
C LEU A 311 7.64 2.58 -9.51
N ALA A 312 7.44 1.42 -10.14
CA ALA A 312 6.81 1.32 -11.46
C ALA A 312 5.39 1.92 -11.41
N ASP A 313 4.56 1.50 -10.45
CA ASP A 313 3.21 2.07 -10.24
C ASP A 313 3.29 3.60 -10.14
N CYS A 314 4.21 4.14 -9.32
CA CYS A 314 4.32 5.59 -9.16
C CYS A 314 4.64 6.31 -10.48
N LEU A 315 5.60 5.81 -11.26
CA LEU A 315 6.04 6.43 -12.51
C LEU A 315 5.01 6.26 -13.64
N GLU A 316 4.35 5.11 -13.71
CA GLU A 316 3.24 4.84 -14.63
C GLU A 316 2.05 5.77 -14.35
N GLY A 317 1.69 5.95 -13.07
CA GLY A 317 0.66 6.91 -12.66
C GLY A 317 0.98 8.34 -13.06
N ILE A 318 2.23 8.77 -12.89
CA ILE A 318 2.69 10.10 -13.31
C ILE A 318 2.61 10.25 -14.84
N HIS A 319 3.11 9.27 -15.57
CA HIS A 319 3.09 9.28 -17.04
C HIS A 319 1.67 9.36 -17.60
N ASP A 320 0.74 8.61 -17.02
CA ASP A 320 -0.67 8.59 -17.41
C ASP A 320 -1.44 9.84 -16.94
N GLY A 321 -0.81 10.77 -16.21
CA GLY A 321 -1.48 11.91 -15.57
C GLY A 321 -2.45 11.52 -14.46
N LYS A 322 -2.38 10.28 -13.98
CA LYS A 322 -3.17 9.74 -12.87
C LYS A 322 -2.54 10.06 -11.52
N ALA A 323 -1.30 10.50 -11.44
CA ALA A 323 -0.66 10.91 -10.19
C ALA A 323 0.28 12.09 -10.41
N GLY A 324 0.36 12.96 -9.41
CA GLY A 324 1.35 14.02 -9.31
C GLY A 324 2.63 13.48 -8.70
N TYR A 325 3.66 14.32 -8.64
CA TYR A 325 4.97 13.87 -8.14
C TYR A 325 4.96 13.50 -6.65
N GLU A 326 4.01 13.96 -5.86
CA GLU A 326 3.81 13.64 -4.44
C GLU A 326 3.65 12.14 -4.16
N ILE A 327 3.19 11.34 -5.14
CA ILE A 327 3.13 9.87 -4.98
C ILE A 327 4.53 9.28 -4.73
N LEU A 328 5.59 9.93 -5.22
CA LEU A 328 6.96 9.51 -4.97
C LEU A 328 7.41 9.81 -3.53
N ASP A 329 6.76 10.74 -2.81
CA ASP A 329 6.99 10.93 -1.37
C ASP A 329 6.34 9.79 -0.57
N GLN A 330 5.16 9.34 -1.00
CA GLN A 330 4.53 8.14 -0.45
C GLN A 330 5.42 6.91 -0.66
N TYR A 331 5.99 6.76 -1.87
CA TYR A 331 6.98 5.72 -2.16
C TYR A 331 8.15 5.77 -1.19
N ASP A 332 8.78 6.93 -1.03
CA ASP A 332 9.89 7.10 -0.09
C ASP A 332 9.53 6.66 1.33
N GLN A 333 8.43 7.19 1.86
CA GLN A 333 8.03 6.95 3.24
C GLN A 333 7.70 5.47 3.46
N ILE A 334 6.82 4.91 2.64
CA ILE A 334 6.27 3.58 2.83
C ILE A 334 7.34 2.50 2.64
N ARG A 335 8.21 2.61 1.61
CA ARG A 335 9.27 1.61 1.37
C ARG A 335 10.29 1.59 2.50
N ARG A 336 10.69 2.75 3.02
CA ARG A 336 11.58 2.83 4.19
C ARG A 336 10.92 2.30 5.46
N GLU A 337 9.62 2.52 5.62
CA GLU A 337 8.86 1.97 6.74
C GLU A 337 8.83 0.45 6.69
N ILE A 338 8.49 -0.15 5.55
CA ILE A 338 8.51 -1.61 5.34
C ILE A 338 9.89 -2.20 5.61
N TYR A 339 10.96 -1.51 5.19
CA TYR A 339 12.30 -1.95 5.54
C TYR A 339 12.48 -2.02 7.07
N ARG A 340 12.10 -0.96 7.79
CA ARG A 340 12.31 -0.85 9.26
C ARG A 340 11.41 -1.75 10.08
N THR A 341 10.18 -1.98 9.64
CA THR A 341 9.18 -2.73 10.42
C THR A 341 9.13 -4.21 10.04
N VAL A 342 9.56 -4.57 8.82
CA VAL A 342 9.50 -5.94 8.31
C VAL A 342 10.89 -6.47 7.93
N THR A 343 11.55 -5.87 6.95
CA THR A 343 12.77 -6.45 6.35
C THR A 343 13.90 -6.57 7.37
N ASP A 344 14.19 -5.50 8.10
CA ASP A 344 15.25 -5.47 9.10
C ASP A 344 14.95 -6.38 10.30
N PRO A 345 13.81 -6.25 11.01
CA PRO A 345 13.51 -7.10 12.16
C PRO A 345 13.49 -8.59 11.81
N VAL A 346 12.87 -8.98 10.68
CA VAL A 346 12.75 -10.40 10.29
C VAL A 346 14.10 -10.98 9.90
N SER A 347 14.87 -10.29 9.04
CA SER A 347 16.20 -10.80 8.65
C SER A 347 17.17 -10.82 9.84
N THR A 348 17.10 -9.85 10.75
CA THR A 348 17.87 -9.81 12.00
C THR A 348 17.52 -10.99 12.91
N ALA A 349 16.23 -11.27 13.12
CA ALA A 349 15.78 -12.40 13.91
C ALA A 349 16.20 -13.75 13.28
N ASN A 350 16.13 -13.86 11.96
CA ASN A 350 16.57 -15.06 11.25
C ASN A 350 18.08 -15.29 11.39
N LEU A 351 18.89 -14.24 11.32
CA LEU A 351 20.34 -14.32 11.56
C LEU A 351 20.66 -14.74 12.99
N ALA A 352 19.96 -14.18 13.98
CA ALA A 352 20.10 -14.59 15.37
C ALA A 352 19.74 -16.07 15.56
N ARG A 353 18.65 -16.52 14.90
CA ARG A 353 18.19 -17.92 14.96
C ARG A 353 19.23 -18.90 14.43
N VAL A 354 19.77 -18.68 13.23
CA VAL A 354 20.76 -19.63 12.66
C VAL A 354 22.08 -19.64 13.42
N ARG A 355 22.41 -18.56 14.16
CA ARG A 355 23.61 -18.44 15.00
C ARG A 355 23.41 -18.92 16.44
N SER A 356 22.21 -19.40 16.78
CA SER A 356 21.86 -19.80 18.13
C SER A 356 22.36 -21.20 18.47
N ASP A 357 22.22 -21.58 19.75
CA ASP A 357 22.36 -22.97 20.16
C ASP A 357 21.13 -23.76 19.67
N PRO A 358 21.29 -24.82 18.85
CA PRO A 358 20.16 -25.61 18.38
C PRO A 358 19.33 -26.24 19.50
N ALA A 359 19.90 -26.47 20.68
CA ALA A 359 19.14 -26.95 21.85
C ALA A 359 18.12 -25.91 22.35
N ALA A 360 18.40 -24.61 22.21
CA ALA A 360 17.49 -23.54 22.62
C ALA A 360 16.29 -23.37 21.66
N LEU A 361 16.40 -23.88 20.43
CA LEU A 361 15.30 -23.84 19.47
C LEU A 361 14.37 -25.06 19.58
N ALA A 362 14.79 -26.12 20.29
CA ALA A 362 13.98 -27.30 20.50
C ALA A 362 12.85 -27.01 21.50
N GLY A 363 11.67 -27.58 21.27
CA GLY A 363 10.55 -27.52 22.23
C GLY A 363 9.67 -26.26 22.16
N GLY A 364 9.66 -25.54 21.03
CA GLY A 364 8.68 -24.48 20.78
C GLY A 364 8.91 -23.15 21.51
N GLN A 365 10.10 -22.93 22.08
CA GLN A 365 10.44 -21.66 22.74
C GLN A 365 10.65 -20.51 21.75
N ASP A 366 11.15 -20.80 20.54
CA ASP A 366 11.24 -19.81 19.47
C ASP A 366 9.86 -19.62 18.82
N PRO A 367 9.29 -18.39 18.83
CA PRO A 367 7.94 -18.15 18.31
C PRO A 367 7.76 -18.54 16.84
N PHE A 368 8.82 -18.43 16.04
CA PHE A 368 8.78 -18.80 14.64
C PHE A 368 8.71 -20.32 14.48
N PHE A 369 9.51 -21.11 15.21
CA PHE A 369 9.39 -22.57 15.19
C PHE A 369 8.08 -23.08 15.77
N ALA A 370 7.54 -22.42 16.82
CA ALA A 370 6.20 -22.73 17.31
C ALA A 370 5.12 -22.47 16.23
N MET A 371 5.27 -21.43 15.42
CA MET A 371 4.41 -21.19 14.26
C MET A 371 4.59 -22.27 13.17
N LEU A 372 5.81 -22.73 12.91
CA LEU A 372 6.05 -23.83 11.97
C LEU A 372 5.39 -25.14 12.43
N ASP A 373 5.47 -25.45 13.72
CA ASP A 373 4.83 -26.65 14.27
C ASP A 373 3.31 -26.59 14.07
N LYS A 374 2.69 -25.43 14.35
CA LYS A 374 1.26 -25.20 14.08
C LYS A 374 0.89 -25.35 12.60
N SER A 375 1.77 -24.97 11.67
CA SER A 375 1.50 -25.07 10.24
C SER A 375 1.34 -26.50 9.71
N ARG A 376 1.77 -27.51 10.49
CA ARG A 376 1.58 -28.93 10.18
C ARG A 376 0.19 -29.42 10.53
N GLU A 377 -0.47 -28.77 11.49
CA GLU A 377 -1.80 -29.09 11.97
C GLU A 377 -2.86 -28.21 11.32
N ASP A 378 -2.49 -26.99 10.93
CA ASP A 378 -3.39 -25.97 10.39
C ASP A 378 -2.79 -25.31 9.14
N ALA A 379 -3.38 -25.63 7.98
CA ALA A 379 -2.96 -25.08 6.69
C ALA A 379 -3.15 -23.55 6.59
N SER A 380 -4.05 -22.95 7.39
CA SER A 380 -4.26 -21.49 7.39
C SER A 380 -3.04 -20.73 7.89
N VAL A 381 -2.19 -21.35 8.70
CA VAL A 381 -0.91 -20.76 9.14
C VAL A 381 0.04 -20.55 7.96
N LEU A 382 0.01 -21.42 6.95
CA LEU A 382 0.81 -21.21 5.74
C LEU A 382 0.29 -20.02 4.92
N ASP A 383 -1.02 -19.78 4.91
CA ASP A 383 -1.62 -18.61 4.29
C ASP A 383 -1.20 -17.33 5.04
N ASP A 384 -1.09 -17.38 6.36
CA ASP A 384 -0.57 -16.27 7.18
C ASP A 384 0.91 -15.97 6.92
N ILE A 385 1.75 -17.00 6.73
CA ILE A 385 3.17 -16.83 6.36
C ILE A 385 3.27 -16.14 4.99
N GLU A 386 2.51 -16.63 4.02
CA GLU A 386 2.47 -16.07 2.67
C GLU A 386 1.94 -14.63 2.68
N LYS A 387 0.89 -14.36 3.47
CA LYS A 387 0.34 -13.01 3.65
C LYS A 387 1.34 -12.03 4.27
N LYS A 388 2.17 -12.48 5.21
CA LYS A 388 3.24 -11.65 5.80
C LYS A 388 4.31 -11.30 4.77
N ASP A 389 4.71 -12.26 3.91
CA ASP A 389 5.63 -11.98 2.81
C ASP A 389 5.01 -11.00 1.81
N MET A 390 3.75 -11.22 1.43
CA MET A 390 2.99 -10.31 0.55
C MET A 390 2.82 -8.91 1.12
N GLY A 391 2.92 -8.73 2.44
CA GLY A 391 2.98 -7.41 3.10
C GLY A 391 4.20 -6.57 2.74
N LEU A 392 5.21 -7.15 2.07
CA LEU A 392 6.30 -6.40 1.43
C LEU A 392 5.83 -5.65 0.18
N LEU A 393 4.67 -5.98 -0.39
CA LEU A 393 4.08 -5.25 -1.51
C LEU A 393 3.15 -4.14 -1.03
N VAL A 394 3.12 -3.08 -1.81
CA VAL A 394 2.18 -1.98 -1.67
C VAL A 394 1.65 -1.69 -3.05
N ASP A 395 0.33 -1.69 -3.19
CA ASP A 395 -0.33 -1.23 -4.39
C ASP A 395 -0.33 0.30 -4.40
N PHE A 396 0.59 0.93 -5.13
CA PHE A 396 0.65 2.40 -5.15
C PHE A 396 -0.45 3.02 -6.04
N THR A 397 -1.16 2.22 -6.83
CA THR A 397 -2.27 2.74 -7.66
C THR A 397 -3.43 3.25 -6.80
N GLN A 398 -3.53 2.80 -5.54
CA GLN A 398 -4.48 3.32 -4.55
C GLN A 398 -4.26 4.82 -4.24
N PHE A 399 -3.09 5.37 -4.56
CA PHE A 399 -2.74 6.79 -4.33
C PHE A 399 -2.89 7.67 -5.58
N TYR A 400 -3.40 7.14 -6.69
CA TYR A 400 -3.63 7.94 -7.90
C TYR A 400 -4.67 9.04 -7.65
N HIS A 401 -4.45 10.21 -8.23
CA HIS A 401 -5.42 11.29 -8.35
C HIS A 401 -6.65 10.84 -9.11
N THR A 402 -7.77 11.26 -8.55
CA THR A 402 -9.06 10.73 -8.92
C THR A 402 -9.69 11.78 -9.83
N ASN A 403 -9.29 11.75 -11.10
CA ASN A 403 -9.74 12.61 -12.22
C ASN A 403 -10.47 13.91 -11.80
N LYS A 404 -9.72 14.94 -11.41
CA LYS A 404 -10.21 16.33 -11.48
C LYS A 404 -10.24 16.74 -12.96
N VAL A 405 -11.35 16.47 -13.66
CA VAL A 405 -11.55 16.91 -15.05
C VAL A 405 -11.80 18.42 -15.07
N ASN A 406 -10.72 19.21 -15.03
CA ASN A 406 -10.77 20.57 -15.57
C ASN A 406 -10.54 20.49 -17.08
N GLY A 407 -11.58 20.90 -17.81
CA GLY A 407 -11.73 20.86 -19.27
C GLY A 407 -10.45 20.85 -20.09
N HIS A 408 -10.24 19.79 -20.86
CA HIS A 408 -10.19 19.81 -22.32
C HIS A 408 -9.84 18.41 -22.83
N THR A 409 -10.60 18.01 -23.84
CA THR A 409 -10.63 16.71 -24.53
C THR A 409 -9.26 16.30 -25.10
N ASN A 410 -8.79 15.10 -24.77
CA ASN A 410 -8.30 14.10 -25.72
C ASN A 410 -7.95 12.78 -25.01
N GLY A 411 -8.50 11.67 -25.52
CA GLY A 411 -7.91 10.33 -25.34
C GLY A 411 -8.54 9.45 -24.27
N LEU A 412 -9.46 8.58 -24.71
CA LEU A 412 -9.76 7.25 -24.15
C LEU A 412 -9.98 7.14 -22.63
N VAL A 413 -11.04 7.77 -22.14
CA VAL A 413 -11.70 7.33 -20.90
C VAL A 413 -13.01 6.67 -21.32
N THR A 414 -13.21 5.42 -20.90
CA THR A 414 -14.51 4.75 -20.96
C THR A 414 -15.54 5.68 -20.33
N SER A 415 -16.40 6.28 -21.16
CA SER A 415 -17.38 7.25 -20.72
C SER A 415 -18.36 6.56 -19.78
N HIS A 416 -18.13 6.68 -18.47
CA HIS A 416 -19.11 6.27 -17.46
C HIS A 416 -20.31 7.21 -17.62
N ALA A 417 -21.44 6.67 -18.06
CA ALA A 417 -22.66 7.46 -18.24
C ALA A 417 -23.09 7.96 -16.85
N SER A 418 -23.05 9.28 -16.65
CA SER A 418 -23.36 9.86 -15.35
C SER A 418 -24.82 9.64 -14.96
N LEU A 419 -25.04 9.22 -13.72
CA LEU A 419 -26.36 8.99 -13.14
C LEU A 419 -27.13 10.29 -12.87
N THR A 420 -26.46 11.43 -12.86
CA THR A 420 -27.02 12.73 -12.43
C THR A 420 -26.93 13.78 -13.53
N HIS A 421 -27.92 14.67 -13.56
CA HIS A 421 -27.94 15.85 -14.44
C HIS A 421 -27.34 17.11 -13.80
N TRP A 422 -26.83 16.97 -12.58
CA TRP A 422 -26.19 17.99 -11.76
C TRP A 422 -24.80 17.54 -11.32
N ASP A 423 -23.95 18.51 -11.04
CA ASP A 423 -22.59 18.35 -10.52
C ASP A 423 -22.56 18.59 -9.01
N ARG A 424 -23.38 19.52 -8.49
CA ARG A 424 -23.52 19.81 -7.05
C ARG A 424 -24.97 20.13 -6.68
N LEU A 425 -25.68 19.15 -6.13
CA LEU A 425 -27.09 19.28 -5.74
C LEU A 425 -27.23 19.85 -4.32
N VAL A 426 -28.09 20.86 -4.16
CA VAL A 426 -28.62 21.31 -2.86
C VAL A 426 -30.14 21.19 -2.80
N ARG A 427 -30.67 20.96 -1.60
CA ARG A 427 -32.10 21.11 -1.29
C ARG A 427 -32.27 22.38 -0.46
N TYR A 428 -33.21 23.24 -0.82
CA TYR A 428 -33.30 24.58 -0.24
C TYR A 428 -34.72 25.12 -0.21
N VAL A 429 -34.99 26.12 0.63
CA VAL A 429 -36.21 26.93 0.59
C VAL A 429 -35.97 28.17 -0.25
N SER A 430 -36.77 28.39 -1.29
CA SER A 430 -36.67 29.59 -2.14
C SER A 430 -37.05 30.85 -1.37
N ALA A 431 -36.22 31.90 -1.48
CA ALA A 431 -36.55 33.22 -0.95
C ALA A 431 -37.72 33.89 -1.70
N LYS A 432 -37.93 33.51 -2.97
CA LYS A 432 -38.99 34.05 -3.82
C LYS A 432 -40.34 33.39 -3.56
N THR A 433 -40.38 32.07 -3.44
CA THR A 433 -41.65 31.31 -3.36
C THR A 433 -41.95 30.72 -1.99
N GLY A 434 -40.94 30.61 -1.11
CA GLY A 434 -41.05 29.89 0.16
C GLY A 434 -41.18 28.37 0.02
N GLN A 435 -41.08 27.83 -1.20
CA GLN A 435 -41.18 26.40 -1.46
C GLN A 435 -39.83 25.71 -1.33
N THR A 436 -39.85 24.46 -0.88
CA THR A 436 -38.67 23.59 -0.93
C THR A 436 -38.41 23.12 -2.35
N ARG A 437 -37.17 23.29 -2.83
CA ARG A 437 -36.73 22.97 -4.20
C ARG A 437 -35.36 22.31 -4.19
N TYR A 438 -34.95 21.80 -5.35
CA TYR A 438 -33.59 21.39 -5.63
C TYR A 438 -32.90 22.43 -6.51
N GLY A 439 -31.59 22.57 -6.37
CA GLY A 439 -30.81 23.54 -7.12
C GLY A 439 -29.33 23.17 -7.20
N GLU A 440 -28.62 23.81 -8.12
CA GLU A 440 -27.16 23.75 -8.21
C GLU A 440 -26.57 25.12 -7.82
N PRO A 441 -25.71 25.21 -6.79
CA PRO A 441 -25.08 26.47 -6.38
C PRO A 441 -24.35 27.16 -7.52
N LEU A 442 -24.66 28.43 -7.77
CA LEU A 442 -23.92 29.29 -8.69
C LEU A 442 -22.70 29.92 -7.98
N ALA A 443 -21.86 29.06 -7.42
CA ALA A 443 -20.66 29.41 -6.67
C ALA A 443 -19.56 28.38 -6.92
N ASP A 444 -18.30 28.77 -6.69
CA ASP A 444 -17.17 27.85 -6.80
C ASP A 444 -17.32 26.64 -5.87
N LEU A 445 -16.77 25.49 -6.29
CA LEU A 445 -16.85 24.23 -5.52
C LEU A 445 -16.31 24.36 -4.09
N ILE A 446 -15.30 25.21 -3.89
CA ILE A 446 -14.67 25.46 -2.59
C ILE A 446 -15.37 26.56 -1.77
N ALA A 447 -16.40 27.22 -2.31
CA ALA A 447 -17.14 28.23 -1.57
C ALA A 447 -17.95 27.61 -0.41
N ASP A 448 -17.95 28.29 0.73
CA ASP A 448 -18.81 27.97 1.87
C ASP A 448 -20.24 28.42 1.56
N ILE A 449 -21.00 27.56 0.89
CA ILE A 449 -22.36 27.88 0.44
C ILE A 449 -23.31 28.18 1.61
N ASP A 450 -23.05 27.65 2.81
CA ASP A 450 -23.86 27.94 3.99
C ASP A 450 -23.59 29.36 4.52
N GLN A 451 -22.34 29.83 4.45
CA GLN A 451 -22.01 31.24 4.73
C GLN A 451 -22.69 32.18 3.72
N LEU A 452 -22.71 31.83 2.43
CA LEU A 452 -23.41 32.61 1.40
C LEU A 452 -24.93 32.69 1.65
N VAL A 453 -25.54 31.66 2.24
CA VAL A 453 -26.96 31.72 2.65
C VAL A 453 -27.14 32.65 3.85
N ALA A 454 -26.25 32.60 4.84
CA ALA A 454 -26.30 33.51 5.99
C ALA A 454 -26.15 34.99 5.58
N GLU A 455 -25.39 35.26 4.51
CA GLU A 455 -25.25 36.58 3.91
C GLU A 455 -26.41 36.97 2.97
N GLY A 456 -27.32 36.04 2.67
CA GLY A 456 -28.42 36.26 1.74
C GLY A 456 -27.98 36.40 0.28
N THR A 457 -26.83 35.82 -0.09
CA THR A 457 -26.19 35.98 -1.40
C THR A 457 -26.15 34.69 -2.23
N LEU A 458 -26.42 33.52 -1.63
CA LEU A 458 -26.38 32.25 -2.36
C LEU A 458 -27.49 32.17 -3.42
N LYS A 459 -27.07 32.17 -4.68
CA LYS A 459 -27.91 31.89 -5.84
C LYS A 459 -27.70 30.45 -6.30
N VAL A 460 -28.76 29.87 -6.82
CA VAL A 460 -28.75 28.52 -7.39
C VAL A 460 -29.39 28.52 -8.77
N ARG A 461 -28.98 27.60 -9.64
CA ARG A 461 -29.75 27.21 -10.82
C ARG A 461 -30.82 26.21 -10.37
N PRO A 462 -32.11 26.51 -10.49
CA PRO A 462 -33.16 25.58 -10.07
C PRO A 462 -33.11 24.27 -10.85
N LEU A 463 -33.37 23.17 -10.14
CA LEU A 463 -33.47 21.84 -10.70
C LEU A 463 -34.89 21.29 -10.45
N GLU A 464 -35.44 20.62 -11.47
CA GLU A 464 -36.77 20.03 -11.47
C GLU A 464 -36.69 18.53 -11.78
N GLY A 465 -37.50 17.74 -11.09
CA GLY A 465 -37.57 16.29 -11.26
C GLY A 465 -38.49 15.65 -10.23
N SER A 466 -38.83 14.38 -10.42
CA SER A 466 -39.68 13.64 -9.49
C SER A 466 -39.03 13.38 -8.13
N ASN A 467 -37.70 13.43 -8.06
CA ASN A 467 -36.90 13.27 -6.85
C ASN A 467 -35.51 13.90 -7.04
N TRP A 468 -34.67 13.84 -6.01
CA TRP A 468 -33.32 14.41 -6.00
C TRP A 468 -32.39 13.82 -7.09
N LEU A 469 -32.51 12.52 -7.39
CA LEU A 469 -31.66 11.81 -8.34
C LEU A 469 -32.02 12.18 -9.79
N ALA A 470 -33.31 12.30 -10.09
CA ALA A 470 -33.84 12.66 -11.40
C ALA A 470 -33.93 14.18 -11.66
N ALA A 471 -33.51 15.01 -10.69
CA ALA A 471 -33.53 16.45 -10.83
C ALA A 471 -32.58 16.92 -11.95
N GLY A 472 -33.07 17.74 -12.86
CA GLY A 472 -32.28 18.36 -13.94
C GLY A 472 -32.58 19.85 -14.08
N PRO A 473 -31.79 20.63 -14.84
CA PRO A 473 -31.97 22.07 -14.98
C PRO A 473 -33.41 22.45 -15.38
N SER A 474 -34.02 23.37 -14.64
CA SER A 474 -35.32 23.96 -15.02
C SER A 474 -35.21 24.60 -16.41
N ALA A 475 -36.22 24.37 -17.24
CA ALA A 475 -36.29 24.97 -18.57
C ALA A 475 -36.64 26.48 -18.49
N ASP A 476 -37.41 26.87 -17.47
CA ASP A 476 -38.02 28.19 -17.36
C ASP A 476 -37.25 29.13 -16.41
N GLU A 477 -36.56 28.58 -15.40
CA GLU A 477 -35.85 29.36 -14.39
C GLU A 477 -34.33 29.18 -14.47
N LYS A 478 -33.60 30.28 -14.70
CA LYS A 478 -32.13 30.26 -14.76
C LYS A 478 -31.45 30.44 -13.40
N GLU A 479 -32.12 31.12 -12.47
CA GLU A 479 -31.58 31.49 -11.18
C GLU A 479 -32.72 31.64 -10.15
N ASP A 480 -32.47 31.21 -8.92
CA ASP A 480 -33.30 31.45 -7.75
C ASP A 480 -32.39 31.81 -6.55
N LEU A 481 -32.95 32.49 -5.56
CA LEU A 481 -32.23 32.91 -4.36
C LEU A 481 -32.58 31.99 -3.19
N VAL A 482 -31.56 31.49 -2.50
CA VAL A 482 -31.74 30.60 -1.35
C VAL A 482 -32.07 31.41 -0.10
N LYS A 483 -33.20 31.08 0.55
CA LYS A 483 -33.55 31.59 1.89
C LYS A 483 -32.93 30.74 2.99
N GLU A 484 -33.00 29.43 2.83
CA GLU A 484 -32.57 28.44 3.82
C GLU A 484 -32.03 27.21 3.10
N LEU A 485 -30.90 26.71 3.58
CA LEU A 485 -30.27 25.49 3.07
C LEU A 485 -30.68 24.31 3.93
N LEU A 486 -31.08 23.21 3.31
CA LEU A 486 -31.48 21.97 3.98
C LEU A 486 -30.45 20.86 3.70
N GLY A 487 -30.54 19.75 4.41
CA GLY A 487 -29.88 18.51 4.00
C GLY A 487 -30.45 18.05 2.65
N PRO A 488 -29.63 17.56 1.71
CA PRO A 488 -30.06 17.27 0.34
C PRO A 488 -31.04 16.08 0.25
N LEU A 489 -31.11 15.24 1.28
CA LEU A 489 -31.94 14.03 1.36
C LEU A 489 -32.83 14.07 2.59
N THR A 490 -34.02 13.48 2.48
CA THR A 490 -34.93 13.24 3.60
C THR A 490 -34.90 11.77 4.03
N PRO A 491 -35.43 11.41 5.21
CA PRO A 491 -35.61 10.01 5.59
C PRO A 491 -36.38 9.15 4.58
N ARG A 492 -37.22 9.76 3.72
CA ARG A 492 -37.97 9.02 2.69
C ARG A 492 -37.11 8.68 1.47
N ASP A 493 -36.02 9.41 1.27
CA ASP A 493 -35.10 9.20 0.14
C ASP A 493 -34.05 8.12 0.43
N VAL A 494 -33.89 7.74 1.70
CA VAL A 494 -32.80 6.86 2.18
C VAL A 494 -33.37 5.57 2.77
N PRO A 495 -33.38 4.46 2.01
CA PRO A 495 -33.91 3.18 2.49
C PRO A 495 -33.05 2.58 3.62
N ILE A 496 -31.73 2.69 3.52
CA ILE A 496 -30.79 2.22 4.55
C ILE A 496 -29.49 3.00 4.52
N ILE A 497 -28.83 3.10 5.67
CA ILE A 497 -27.47 3.63 5.80
C ILE A 497 -26.57 2.45 6.22
N ARG A 498 -25.60 2.12 5.38
CA ARG A 498 -24.54 1.16 5.65
C ARG A 498 -23.35 1.91 6.24
N CYS A 499 -22.72 1.38 7.28
CA CYS A 499 -21.67 2.10 7.99
C CYS A 499 -20.45 1.22 8.24
N THR A 500 -19.27 1.76 7.99
CA THR A 500 -18.00 1.04 8.16
C THR A 500 -17.25 1.56 9.37
N GLY A 501 -16.96 0.69 10.34
CA GLY A 501 -16.10 0.99 11.46
C GLY A 501 -14.62 0.74 11.15
N LEU A 502 -13.72 1.49 11.82
CA LEU A 502 -12.27 1.26 11.79
C LEU A 502 -11.69 1.31 10.38
N ASN A 503 -11.91 2.43 9.67
CA ASN A 503 -11.53 2.55 8.27
C ASN A 503 -10.42 3.59 7.99
N TYR A 504 -9.78 4.19 9.00
CA TYR A 504 -8.65 5.12 8.80
C TYR A 504 -7.34 4.49 9.26
N ARG A 505 -6.38 4.32 8.34
CA ARG A 505 -5.15 3.56 8.59
C ARG A 505 -4.33 4.17 9.72
N THR A 506 -4.13 5.48 9.71
CA THR A 506 -3.36 6.19 10.74
C THR A 506 -3.98 5.99 12.12
N HIS A 507 -5.32 6.11 12.22
CA HIS A 507 -6.03 5.93 13.48
C HIS A 507 -5.95 4.50 14.05
N ILE A 508 -5.98 3.49 13.18
CA ILE A 508 -5.85 2.07 13.56
C ILE A 508 -4.44 1.79 14.09
N ILE A 509 -3.41 2.30 13.41
CA ILE A 509 -2.01 2.14 13.81
C ILE A 509 -1.75 2.84 15.15
N GLU A 510 -2.22 4.08 15.33
CA GLU A 510 -2.10 4.80 16.61
C GLU A 510 -2.79 4.08 17.78
N SER A 511 -3.83 3.29 17.48
CA SER A 511 -4.54 2.46 18.46
C SER A 511 -3.86 1.11 18.73
N ASN A 512 -2.69 0.83 18.12
CA ASN A 512 -1.97 -0.45 18.15
C ASN A 512 -2.83 -1.65 17.70
N TRP A 513 -3.72 -1.45 16.73
CA TRP A 513 -4.53 -2.52 16.15
C TRP A 513 -3.97 -2.93 14.78
N ASP A 514 -4.16 -4.20 14.42
CA ASP A 514 -3.84 -4.68 13.08
C ASP A 514 -4.80 -4.07 12.06
N ILE A 515 -4.28 -3.68 10.89
CA ILE A 515 -5.11 -3.18 9.79
C ILE A 515 -6.08 -4.30 9.37
N PRO A 516 -7.41 -4.06 9.42
CA PRO A 516 -8.39 -5.07 9.07
C PRO A 516 -8.25 -5.45 7.59
N THR A 517 -8.52 -6.72 7.27
CA THR A 517 -8.54 -7.20 5.87
C THR A 517 -9.92 -7.13 5.23
N ASN A 518 -10.97 -7.06 6.05
CA ASN A 518 -12.34 -6.86 5.62
C ASN A 518 -12.97 -5.74 6.47
N PRO A 519 -13.86 -4.91 5.90
CA PRO A 519 -14.49 -3.83 6.65
C PRO A 519 -15.40 -4.36 7.77
N THR A 520 -15.41 -3.65 8.91
CA THR A 520 -16.35 -3.92 10.02
C THR A 520 -17.65 -3.18 9.75
N LEU A 521 -18.78 -3.88 9.72
CA LEU A 521 -20.04 -3.32 9.22
C LEU A 521 -21.09 -3.17 10.32
N PHE A 522 -21.91 -2.12 10.20
CA PHE A 522 -23.19 -1.97 10.91
C PHE A 522 -24.16 -1.17 10.04
N ILE A 523 -25.39 -0.97 10.52
CA ILE A 523 -26.45 -0.27 9.77
C ILE A 523 -27.16 0.76 10.64
N LYS A 524 -27.67 1.82 10.00
CA LYS A 524 -28.66 2.76 10.57
C LYS A 524 -29.92 2.84 9.69
N PRO A 525 -31.09 3.16 10.28
CA PRO A 525 -32.31 3.38 9.54
C PRO A 525 -32.33 4.75 8.85
N GLY A 526 -33.16 4.93 7.82
CA GLY A 526 -33.33 6.22 7.14
C GLY A 526 -33.79 7.36 8.05
N GLN A 527 -34.47 7.05 9.16
CA GLN A 527 -34.87 8.02 10.20
C GLN A 527 -33.69 8.70 10.89
N ALA A 528 -32.49 8.11 10.83
CA ALA A 528 -31.26 8.75 11.30
C ALA A 528 -30.85 9.96 10.43
N VAL A 529 -31.37 10.10 9.21
CA VAL A 529 -31.09 11.26 8.34
C VAL A 529 -31.65 12.55 8.94
N GLY A 530 -30.78 13.53 9.14
CA GLY A 530 -31.11 14.89 9.58
C GLY A 530 -30.67 15.98 8.60
N ASP A 531 -31.31 17.14 8.69
CA ASP A 531 -30.99 18.32 7.89
C ASP A 531 -29.78 19.08 8.46
N THR A 532 -29.08 19.84 7.61
CA THR A 532 -28.12 20.85 8.09
C THR A 532 -28.87 21.93 8.88
N ARG A 533 -28.20 22.50 9.88
CA ARG A 533 -28.69 23.47 10.88
C ARG A 533 -29.86 23.01 11.76
N ALA A 534 -30.48 21.87 11.46
CA ALA A 534 -31.48 21.27 12.33
C ALA A 534 -30.83 20.74 13.62
N PRO A 535 -31.52 20.85 14.77
CA PRO A 535 -31.04 20.27 16.01
C PRO A 535 -31.02 18.74 15.92
N ILE A 536 -30.01 18.12 16.54
CA ILE A 536 -29.92 16.67 16.72
C ILE A 536 -30.48 16.36 18.12
N PRO A 537 -31.68 15.73 18.23
CA PRO A 537 -32.22 15.29 19.51
C PRO A 537 -31.35 14.19 20.11
N VAL A 538 -30.97 14.34 21.38
CA VAL A 538 -30.18 13.37 22.13
C VAL A 538 -31.05 12.80 23.25
N PRO A 539 -31.50 11.54 23.12
CA PRO A 539 -32.33 10.90 24.12
C PRO A 539 -31.56 10.77 25.44
N LYS A 540 -32.28 10.81 26.57
CA LYS A 540 -31.70 10.73 27.95
C LYS A 540 -30.60 9.70 28.11
N LEU A 541 -30.82 8.52 27.53
CA LEU A 541 -29.88 7.40 27.64
C LEU A 541 -28.51 7.68 26.97
N SER A 542 -28.46 8.61 26.00
CA SER A 542 -27.27 8.97 25.22
C SER A 542 -26.57 10.24 25.69
N GLN A 543 -27.15 11.01 26.60
CA GLN A 543 -26.63 12.30 27.03
C GLN A 543 -25.26 12.21 27.73
N SER A 544 -24.95 11.07 28.35
CA SER A 544 -23.68 10.89 29.08
C SER A 544 -22.45 10.74 28.20
N LYS A 545 -22.58 10.07 27.05
CA LYS A 545 -21.45 9.80 26.14
C LYS A 545 -21.83 9.96 24.67
N CYS A 546 -22.49 11.08 24.34
CA CYS A 546 -22.79 11.47 22.96
C CYS A 546 -21.53 11.99 22.26
N ASP A 547 -21.24 11.50 21.06
CA ASP A 547 -20.00 11.74 20.33
C ASP A 547 -20.29 12.06 18.86
N TYR A 548 -19.38 12.77 18.21
CA TYR A 548 -19.41 13.14 16.79
C TYR A 548 -18.44 12.28 16.00
N GLU A 549 -18.73 12.07 14.72
CA GLU A 549 -17.89 11.32 13.81
C GLU A 549 -18.03 11.91 12.41
N GLY A 550 -17.12 12.80 12.01
CA GLY A 550 -17.16 13.39 10.68
C GLY A 550 -16.76 12.37 9.62
N GLU A 551 -17.62 12.16 8.60
CA GLU A 551 -17.41 11.11 7.60
C GLU A 551 -17.72 11.58 6.17
N LEU A 552 -16.91 11.07 5.22
CA LEU A 552 -17.33 11.00 3.83
C LEU A 552 -18.49 10.00 3.73
N THR A 553 -19.56 10.39 3.03
CA THR A 553 -20.71 9.52 2.83
C THR A 553 -21.01 9.37 1.34
N ILE A 554 -21.11 8.12 0.88
CA ILE A 554 -21.40 7.75 -0.51
C ILE A 554 -22.92 7.67 -0.68
N VAL A 555 -23.45 8.27 -1.74
CA VAL A 555 -24.86 8.17 -2.13
C VAL A 555 -24.99 7.22 -3.32
N ILE A 556 -25.74 6.13 -3.15
CA ILE A 556 -25.98 5.15 -4.21
C ILE A 556 -27.07 5.64 -5.15
N GLY A 557 -26.78 5.72 -6.45
CA GLY A 557 -27.72 6.21 -7.47
C GLY A 557 -28.42 5.10 -8.24
N LYS A 558 -27.94 3.86 -8.15
CA LYS A 558 -28.51 2.71 -8.87
C LYS A 558 -28.36 1.45 -8.01
N ASP A 559 -29.35 0.57 -8.04
CA ASP A 559 -29.29 -0.73 -7.37
C ASP A 559 -28.02 -1.50 -7.77
N ALA A 560 -27.17 -1.79 -6.78
CA ALA A 560 -25.92 -2.51 -6.95
C ALA A 560 -26.04 -3.90 -6.34
N LYS A 561 -25.67 -4.95 -7.09
CA LYS A 561 -25.56 -6.33 -6.59
C LYS A 561 -24.39 -7.03 -7.25
N ASN A 562 -23.50 -7.59 -6.44
CA ASN A 562 -22.27 -8.26 -6.85
C ASN A 562 -21.43 -7.41 -7.83
N VAL A 563 -21.33 -6.12 -7.55
CA VAL A 563 -20.60 -5.15 -8.38
C VAL A 563 -19.10 -5.28 -8.10
N SER A 564 -18.28 -5.28 -9.16
CA SER A 564 -16.83 -5.30 -9.00
C SER A 564 -16.28 -3.92 -8.63
N GLU A 565 -15.04 -3.84 -8.13
CA GLU A 565 -14.42 -2.56 -7.74
C GLU A 565 -14.21 -1.62 -8.94
N GLU A 566 -13.98 -2.18 -10.12
CA GLU A 566 -13.82 -1.44 -11.37
C GLU A 566 -15.14 -0.77 -11.79
N GLN A 567 -16.26 -1.44 -11.57
CA GLN A 567 -17.61 -0.99 -11.92
C GLN A 567 -18.26 -0.13 -10.83
N ALA A 568 -17.70 -0.07 -9.62
CA ALA A 568 -18.34 0.52 -8.45
C ALA A 568 -18.82 1.97 -8.65
N LEU A 569 -18.05 2.81 -9.35
CA LEU A 569 -18.43 4.21 -9.57
C LEU A 569 -19.67 4.39 -10.47
N ASP A 570 -20.02 3.40 -11.30
CA ASP A 570 -21.22 3.44 -12.14
C ASP A 570 -22.53 3.39 -11.33
N TYR A 571 -22.43 3.12 -10.02
CA TYR A 571 -23.55 3.01 -9.09
C TYR A 571 -23.59 4.16 -8.08
N VAL A 572 -22.59 5.04 -8.08
CA VAL A 572 -22.49 6.18 -7.14
C VAL A 572 -23.12 7.42 -7.78
N ALA A 573 -24.14 7.98 -7.14
CA ALA A 573 -24.74 9.25 -7.53
C ALA A 573 -23.89 10.45 -7.08
N GLY A 574 -23.20 10.33 -5.94
CA GLY A 574 -22.30 11.36 -5.45
C GLY A 574 -21.87 11.16 -4.01
N TYR A 575 -21.28 12.23 -3.47
CA TYR A 575 -20.70 12.28 -2.13
C TYR A 575 -21.33 13.40 -1.32
N VAL A 576 -21.60 13.14 -0.05
CA VAL A 576 -22.16 14.10 0.91
C VAL A 576 -21.36 14.05 2.21
N VAL A 577 -21.29 15.16 2.94
CA VAL A 577 -20.73 15.17 4.29
C VAL A 577 -21.73 14.52 5.23
N GLY A 578 -21.28 13.59 6.08
CA GLY A 578 -22.08 12.97 7.12
C GLY A 578 -21.47 13.16 8.51
N ASN A 579 -22.32 13.06 9.54
CA ASN A 579 -21.89 12.98 10.94
C ASN A 579 -22.46 11.70 11.57
N ASP A 580 -21.63 10.69 11.85
CA ASP A 580 -22.04 9.43 12.48
C ASP A 580 -22.15 9.57 14.02
N VAL A 581 -23.18 10.29 14.46
CA VAL A 581 -23.42 10.55 15.89
C VAL A 581 -23.57 9.23 16.65
N SER A 582 -22.92 9.19 17.81
CA SER A 582 -22.70 7.95 18.55
C SER A 582 -22.98 8.09 20.05
N CYS A 583 -23.72 7.14 20.59
CA CYS A 583 -23.94 6.92 22.02
C CYS A 583 -22.92 5.89 22.53
N ARG A 584 -21.73 6.34 22.95
CA ARG A 584 -20.57 5.45 23.20
C ARG A 584 -20.77 4.47 24.35
N ASP A 585 -21.53 4.84 25.36
CA ASP A 585 -21.84 3.94 26.48
C ASP A 585 -22.79 2.81 26.06
N TRP A 586 -23.85 3.10 25.32
CA TRP A 586 -24.71 2.04 24.77
C TRP A 586 -24.10 1.31 23.57
N GLN A 587 -22.99 1.81 23.03
CA GLN A 587 -22.19 1.12 22.02
C GLN A 587 -21.17 0.15 22.64
N LEU A 588 -20.43 0.56 23.68
CA LEU A 588 -19.21 -0.12 24.14
C LEU A 588 -19.25 -0.60 25.60
N ASP A 589 -20.07 0.02 26.46
CA ASP A 589 -20.07 -0.26 27.89
C ASP A 589 -20.82 -1.57 28.18
N LYS A 590 -20.15 -2.56 28.76
CA LYS A 590 -20.73 -3.92 28.93
C LYS A 590 -21.99 -3.91 29.79
N ASP A 591 -22.08 -3.00 30.74
CA ASP A 591 -23.23 -2.87 31.64
C ASP A 591 -24.48 -2.31 30.92
N LYS A 592 -24.30 -1.69 29.75
CA LYS A 592 -25.40 -1.14 28.92
C LYS A 592 -25.59 -1.90 27.61
N ALA A 593 -24.52 -2.07 26.84
CA ALA A 593 -24.49 -2.70 25.52
C ALA A 593 -24.57 -4.25 25.58
N GLY A 594 -24.32 -4.84 26.76
CA GLY A 594 -24.26 -6.29 26.92
C GLY A 594 -22.90 -6.88 26.54
N MET A 595 -22.86 -8.18 26.22
CA MET A 595 -21.59 -8.91 26.02
C MET A 595 -20.79 -8.42 24.80
N MET A 596 -21.48 -8.03 23.73
CA MET A 596 -20.90 -7.62 22.45
C MET A 596 -21.20 -6.14 22.18
N PRO A 597 -20.29 -5.37 21.56
CA PRO A 597 -20.57 -3.98 21.20
C PRO A 597 -21.80 -3.84 20.31
N GLN A 598 -22.63 -2.83 20.57
CA GLN A 598 -23.92 -2.61 19.90
C GLN A 598 -23.87 -1.39 18.96
N TRP A 599 -23.03 -1.45 17.93
CA TRP A 599 -22.90 -0.33 16.96
C TRP A 599 -24.24 0.10 16.35
N CYS A 600 -25.08 -0.85 15.90
CA CYS A 600 -26.38 -0.51 15.34
C CYS A 600 -27.22 0.28 16.35
N PHE A 601 -27.39 -0.22 17.58
CA PHE A 601 -28.23 0.43 18.57
C PHE A 601 -27.67 1.80 18.99
N GLY A 602 -26.39 1.86 19.38
CA GLY A 602 -25.74 3.07 19.88
C GLY A 602 -25.60 4.19 18.84
N LYS A 603 -25.89 3.92 17.56
CA LYS A 603 -25.72 4.90 16.48
C LYS A 603 -27.00 5.17 15.66
N SER A 604 -28.13 4.52 15.95
CA SER A 604 -29.32 4.54 15.08
C SER A 604 -30.49 5.40 15.56
N PHE A 605 -30.29 6.34 16.48
CA PHE A 605 -31.37 7.23 16.92
C PHE A 605 -31.77 8.23 15.81
N ASP A 606 -32.94 8.84 15.96
CA ASP A 606 -33.43 9.83 15.01
C ASP A 606 -32.41 10.97 14.86
N LYS A 607 -32.12 11.35 13.61
CA LYS A 607 -31.13 12.39 13.26
C LYS A 607 -29.68 12.11 13.69
N TYR A 608 -29.30 10.87 14.03
CA TYR A 608 -27.89 10.51 14.33
C TYR A 608 -27.01 10.29 13.09
N ALA A 609 -27.51 10.59 11.90
CA ALA A 609 -26.75 10.59 10.65
C ALA A 609 -27.17 11.80 9.78
N PRO A 610 -27.05 13.05 10.28
CA PRO A 610 -27.32 14.20 9.45
C PRO A 610 -26.32 14.23 8.29
N VAL A 611 -26.80 14.65 7.12
CA VAL A 611 -26.02 14.73 5.90
C VAL A 611 -26.26 16.05 5.20
N GLY A 612 -25.22 16.64 4.60
CA GLY A 612 -25.36 17.87 3.84
C GLY A 612 -24.05 18.62 3.60
N PRO A 613 -24.10 19.89 3.20
CA PRO A 613 -25.30 20.58 2.70
C PRO A 613 -25.61 20.24 1.23
N ALA A 614 -24.69 19.57 0.53
CA ALA A 614 -24.79 19.28 -0.89
C ALA A 614 -24.34 17.84 -1.20
N ILE A 615 -24.88 17.27 -2.28
CA ILE A 615 -24.33 16.05 -2.90
C ILE A 615 -23.50 16.47 -4.11
N VAL A 616 -22.27 15.98 -4.22
CA VAL A 616 -21.38 16.29 -5.35
C VAL A 616 -21.13 15.05 -6.20
N SER A 617 -21.29 15.19 -7.51
CA SER A 617 -21.20 14.10 -8.48
C SER A 617 -19.77 13.54 -8.63
N PRO A 618 -19.59 12.24 -8.94
CA PRO A 618 -18.29 11.67 -9.31
C PRO A 618 -17.67 12.32 -10.55
N LYS A 619 -18.46 13.01 -11.39
CA LYS A 619 -17.94 13.86 -12.48
C LYS A 619 -16.94 14.91 -11.98
N VAL A 620 -17.15 15.40 -10.75
CA VAL A 620 -16.36 16.46 -10.14
C VAL A 620 -15.28 15.90 -9.23
N LEU A 621 -15.63 14.90 -8.40
CA LEU A 621 -14.76 14.40 -7.32
C LEU A 621 -14.11 13.03 -7.60
N GLY A 622 -14.37 12.41 -8.76
CA GLY A 622 -13.88 11.07 -9.05
C GLY A 622 -14.44 10.05 -8.06
N ASP A 623 -13.59 9.23 -7.44
CA ASP A 623 -13.97 8.32 -6.36
C ASP A 623 -13.86 8.95 -4.94
N ALA A 624 -13.67 10.27 -4.86
CA ALA A 624 -13.51 11.03 -3.61
C ALA A 624 -12.30 10.65 -2.72
N SER A 625 -11.20 10.18 -3.30
CA SER A 625 -9.90 10.12 -2.60
C SER A 625 -9.21 11.49 -2.55
N GLY A 626 -8.35 11.72 -1.54
CA GLY A 626 -7.53 12.94 -1.46
C GLY A 626 -8.26 14.21 -1.01
N LEU A 627 -9.48 14.09 -0.47
CA LEU A 627 -10.25 15.20 0.09
C LEU A 627 -9.91 15.41 1.56
N ARG A 628 -9.68 16.68 1.97
CA ARG A 628 -9.51 17.03 3.38
C ARG A 628 -10.84 16.99 4.12
N LEU A 629 -10.89 16.26 5.24
CA LEU A 629 -12.04 16.15 6.14
C LEU A 629 -11.68 16.76 7.50
N ARG A 630 -12.52 17.67 8.01
CA ARG A 630 -12.38 18.30 9.32
C ARG A 630 -13.66 18.28 10.12
N THR A 631 -13.55 18.11 11.43
CA THR A 631 -14.68 18.26 12.36
C THR A 631 -14.33 19.28 13.43
N TYR A 632 -15.24 20.20 13.68
CA TYR A 632 -15.14 21.22 14.72
C TYR A 632 -16.28 21.06 15.73
N VAL A 633 -15.98 21.29 17.01
CA VAL A 633 -17.00 21.40 18.07
C VAL A 633 -16.83 22.75 18.74
N ASN A 634 -17.86 23.60 18.67
CA ASN A 634 -17.81 24.99 19.15
C ASN A 634 -16.58 25.76 18.61
N GLY A 635 -16.24 25.53 17.34
CA GLY A 635 -15.06 26.13 16.67
C GLY A 635 -13.71 25.48 17.00
N GLU A 636 -13.64 24.57 17.96
CA GLU A 636 -12.43 23.79 18.27
C GLU A 636 -12.25 22.69 17.21
N LEU A 637 -11.12 22.66 16.50
CA LEU A 637 -10.78 21.57 15.59
C LEU A 637 -10.57 20.27 16.37
N ARG A 638 -11.37 19.25 16.08
CA ARG A 638 -11.37 17.95 16.75
C ARG A 638 -10.84 16.81 15.89
N GLN A 639 -11.11 16.85 14.59
CA GLN A 639 -10.68 15.84 13.63
C GLN A 639 -10.10 16.54 12.40
N ASP A 640 -9.01 16.02 11.84
CA ASP A 640 -8.37 16.58 10.64
C ASP A 640 -7.63 15.48 9.89
N ALA A 641 -8.19 15.03 8.77
CA ALA A 641 -7.69 13.88 8.03
C ALA A 641 -7.84 14.07 6.52
N ASP A 642 -7.22 13.16 5.77
CA ASP A 642 -7.34 13.06 4.32
C ASP A 642 -8.04 11.74 3.97
N THR A 643 -9.00 11.77 3.05
CA THR A 643 -9.76 10.57 2.64
C THR A 643 -8.90 9.53 1.91
N SER A 644 -7.67 9.86 1.49
CA SER A 644 -6.68 8.86 1.04
C SER A 644 -6.16 7.94 2.17
N ASP A 645 -6.41 8.28 3.45
CA ASP A 645 -6.07 7.42 4.60
C ASP A 645 -7.12 6.31 4.85
N LEU A 646 -8.19 6.25 4.04
CA LEU A 646 -9.19 5.18 4.12
C LEU A 646 -8.55 3.82 3.79
N CYS A 647 -8.70 2.83 4.68
CA CYS A 647 -8.25 1.45 4.45
C CYS A 647 -9.04 0.79 3.30
N PHE A 648 -10.33 1.09 3.23
CA PHE A 648 -11.25 0.65 2.19
C PHE A 648 -11.92 1.89 1.59
N GLY A 649 -11.48 2.32 0.41
CA GLY A 649 -12.05 3.45 -0.32
C GLY A 649 -13.42 3.14 -0.95
N VAL A 650 -13.97 4.11 -1.69
CA VAL A 650 -15.33 4.07 -2.26
C VAL A 650 -15.59 2.81 -3.09
N ARG A 651 -14.67 2.48 -4.01
CA ARG A 651 -14.81 1.30 -4.89
C ARG A 651 -14.93 0.01 -4.10
N LYS A 652 -14.06 -0.16 -3.10
CA LYS A 652 -14.03 -1.33 -2.24
C LYS A 652 -15.31 -1.47 -1.42
N LEU A 653 -15.78 -0.37 -0.82
CA LEU A 653 -16.99 -0.39 0.01
C LEU A 653 -18.24 -0.68 -0.81
N VAL A 654 -18.42 -0.05 -1.97
CA VAL A 654 -19.58 -0.32 -2.85
C VAL A 654 -19.58 -1.79 -3.31
N SER A 655 -18.43 -2.29 -3.77
CA SER A 655 -18.26 -3.71 -4.14
C SER A 655 -18.62 -4.63 -2.98
N PHE A 656 -18.06 -4.38 -1.79
CA PHE A 656 -18.26 -5.20 -0.60
C PHE A 656 -19.71 -5.21 -0.12
N TYR A 657 -20.35 -4.04 0.03
CA TYR A 657 -21.76 -3.97 0.46
C TYR A 657 -22.74 -4.55 -0.57
N SER A 658 -22.38 -4.57 -1.85
CA SER A 658 -23.17 -5.23 -2.90
C SER A 658 -22.94 -6.75 -2.97
N THR A 659 -21.96 -7.31 -2.26
CA THR A 659 -21.65 -8.74 -2.34
C THR A 659 -22.74 -9.57 -1.66
N GLY A 660 -23.37 -10.46 -2.43
CA GLY A 660 -24.42 -11.37 -1.98
C GLY A 660 -25.77 -10.71 -1.71
N GLN A 661 -25.88 -9.38 -1.77
CA GLN A 661 -27.09 -8.62 -1.46
C GLN A 661 -27.25 -7.39 -2.37
N THR A 662 -28.47 -6.88 -2.48
CA THR A 662 -28.71 -5.63 -3.20
C THR A 662 -28.46 -4.45 -2.27
N LEU A 663 -27.66 -3.49 -2.74
CA LEU A 663 -27.52 -2.16 -2.18
C LEU A 663 -28.40 -1.22 -3.00
N GLU A 664 -29.56 -0.86 -2.46
CA GLU A 664 -30.63 -0.13 -3.16
C GLU A 664 -30.22 1.31 -3.49
N ALA A 665 -30.71 1.84 -4.62
CA ALA A 665 -30.62 3.27 -4.93
C ALA A 665 -31.21 4.12 -3.80
N GLY A 666 -30.54 5.24 -3.48
CA GLY A 666 -30.83 6.09 -2.33
C GLY A 666 -30.14 5.65 -1.04
N SER A 667 -29.61 4.41 -0.96
CA SER A 667 -28.85 3.98 0.22
C SER A 667 -27.60 4.83 0.40
N LEU A 668 -27.20 5.02 1.66
CA LEU A 668 -25.96 5.70 2.01
C LEU A 668 -24.90 4.69 2.47
N ILE A 669 -23.63 4.97 2.19
CA ILE A 669 -22.50 4.32 2.86
C ILE A 669 -21.70 5.39 3.60
N MET A 670 -21.72 5.37 4.93
CA MET A 670 -20.84 6.18 5.77
C MET A 670 -19.50 5.44 5.93
N THR A 671 -18.40 6.06 5.49
CA THR A 671 -17.14 5.35 5.21
C THR A 671 -16.29 5.08 6.45
N GLY A 672 -16.67 5.57 7.62
CA GLY A 672 -15.88 5.57 8.84
C GLY A 672 -15.26 6.95 9.13
N THR A 673 -14.94 7.17 10.39
CA THR A 673 -14.38 8.42 10.92
C THR A 673 -12.87 8.33 11.15
N PRO A 674 -12.12 9.44 10.98
CA PRO A 674 -10.74 9.52 11.42
C PRO A 674 -10.62 9.63 12.95
N GLY A 675 -9.39 9.63 13.45
CA GLY A 675 -9.07 9.91 14.84
C GLY A 675 -9.58 11.29 15.30
N GLY A 676 -9.70 11.48 16.62
CA GLY A 676 -10.18 12.73 17.23
C GLY A 676 -11.62 12.72 17.74
N VAL A 677 -12.28 11.55 17.73
CA VAL A 677 -13.54 11.31 18.45
C VAL A 677 -13.35 11.50 19.95
N ALA A 678 -14.38 11.94 20.67
CA ALA A 678 -14.27 12.23 22.10
C ALA A 678 -13.82 11.00 22.90
N ALA A 679 -14.28 9.81 22.54
CA ALA A 679 -13.92 8.56 23.20
C ALA A 679 -12.42 8.22 23.17
N ALA A 680 -11.68 8.71 22.16
CA ALA A 680 -10.25 8.46 22.00
C ALA A 680 -9.37 9.53 22.69
N MET A 681 -9.96 10.58 23.25
CA MET A 681 -9.20 11.61 23.96
C MET A 681 -8.72 11.11 25.33
N LYS A 682 -7.53 11.56 25.75
CA LYS A 682 -6.99 11.28 27.09
C LYS A 682 -7.97 11.64 28.21
N VAL A 683 -8.69 12.74 28.03
CA VAL A 683 -9.85 13.10 28.84
C VAL A 683 -11.02 13.28 27.87
N PRO A 684 -11.97 12.31 27.81
CA PRO A 684 -13.09 12.39 26.90
C PRO A 684 -13.91 13.67 27.06
N ARG A 685 -14.14 14.38 25.95
CA ARG A 685 -14.98 15.58 25.89
C ARG A 685 -16.19 15.34 24.99
N TYR A 686 -17.15 14.59 25.52
CA TYR A 686 -18.43 14.27 24.88
C TYR A 686 -19.30 15.52 24.68
N LEU A 687 -20.18 15.47 23.69
CA LEU A 687 -21.11 16.54 23.33
C LEU A 687 -22.07 16.85 24.48
N GLN A 688 -22.32 18.13 24.71
CA GLN A 688 -23.28 18.68 25.68
C GLN A 688 -24.48 19.33 24.96
N ASP A 689 -25.55 19.60 25.71
CA ASP A 689 -26.69 20.38 25.19
C ASP A 689 -26.21 21.76 24.70
N GLY A 690 -26.61 22.13 23.48
CA GLY A 690 -26.25 23.39 22.84
C GLY A 690 -24.92 23.41 22.09
N ASP A 691 -24.11 22.34 22.14
CA ASP A 691 -22.87 22.28 21.36
C ASP A 691 -23.15 22.34 19.85
N GLU A 692 -22.34 23.10 19.11
CA GLU A 692 -22.35 23.11 17.65
C GLU A 692 -21.28 22.16 17.11
N VAL A 693 -21.67 21.27 16.20
CA VAL A 693 -20.77 20.40 15.44
C VAL A 693 -20.76 20.84 13.97
N VAL A 694 -19.57 21.07 13.44
CA VAL A 694 -19.36 21.38 12.01
C VAL A 694 -18.45 20.33 11.39
N VAL A 695 -18.95 19.57 10.43
CA VAL A 695 -18.15 18.65 9.62
C VAL A 695 -17.94 19.28 8.24
N GLU A 696 -16.69 19.36 7.80
CA GLU A 696 -16.27 19.96 6.54
C GLU A 696 -15.54 18.92 5.69
N ILE A 697 -15.91 18.81 4.41
CA ILE A 697 -15.14 18.08 3.41
C ILE A 697 -14.87 19.00 2.23
N GLU A 698 -13.60 19.13 1.87
CA GLU A 698 -13.15 19.93 0.73
C GLU A 698 -13.89 19.51 -0.56
N GLY A 699 -14.42 20.50 -1.28
CA GLY A 699 -15.17 20.27 -2.52
C GLY A 699 -16.63 19.86 -2.34
N ILE A 700 -17.08 19.50 -1.12
CA ILE A 700 -18.48 19.17 -0.82
C ILE A 700 -19.18 20.32 -0.06
N GLY A 701 -18.64 20.71 1.09
CA GLY A 701 -19.19 21.79 1.92
C GLY A 701 -19.12 21.50 3.42
N LYS A 702 -19.92 22.24 4.19
CA LYS A 702 -19.97 22.18 5.66
C LYS A 702 -21.35 21.79 6.16
N LEU A 703 -21.44 20.65 6.82
CA LEU A 703 -22.61 20.21 7.56
C LEU A 703 -22.53 20.80 8.97
N ARG A 704 -23.54 21.57 9.38
CA ARG A 704 -23.60 22.22 10.70
C ARG A 704 -24.79 21.69 11.47
N ASN A 705 -24.64 21.29 12.72
CA ASN A 705 -25.76 20.86 13.56
C ASN A 705 -25.56 21.32 15.01
N VAL A 706 -26.66 21.58 15.71
CA VAL A 706 -26.65 21.89 17.15
C VAL A 706 -27.20 20.71 17.92
N ILE A 707 -26.54 20.34 19.01
CA ILE A 707 -26.96 19.24 19.87
C ILE A 707 -28.10 19.71 20.77
N LYS A 708 -29.18 18.92 20.85
CA LYS A 708 -30.34 19.22 21.70
C LYS A 708 -30.70 18.03 22.57
N PHE A 709 -30.56 18.15 23.88
CA PHE A 709 -30.91 17.08 24.82
C PHE A 709 -32.42 17.04 25.03
N ASP A 710 -32.98 15.82 25.01
CA ASP A 710 -34.38 15.58 25.35
C ASP A 710 -34.63 15.76 26.86
N GLU A 711 -35.77 16.36 27.21
CA GLU A 711 -36.18 16.69 28.59
C GLU A 711 -36.57 15.50 29.46
#